data_AF-A0A415RIK6-F1
#
_entry.id   AF-A0A415RIK6-F1
#
_cell.length_a   1.000
_cell.length_b   1.000
_cell.length_c   1.000
_cell.angle_alpha   90.00
_cell.angle_beta   90.00
_cell.angle_gamma   90.00
#
_symmetry.space_group_name_H-M   'P 1'
#
loop_
_entity.id
_entity.type
_entity.pdbx_description
1 polymer ?
#
loop_
_entity_poly.entity_id
_entity_poly.type
_entity_poly.pdbx_seq_one_letter_code
_entity_poly.pdbx_strand_id
1 'polypeptide(L)'
;MRGNCSLKDYSLEVEVDGKIKEAHFLPDLASDNYELTLSLNKDDSVVKVYLLHDEKRELICTRKNTFFKRVKSKIRTLLQKSVRKTKETNNKFKVNFYAVGKEVKYIAKEYHFVLTLNRLKQSKRRIKENKKTKNKFLDVYNFLNQKEYLLWLEKHEEKFEEHPVFDYNPLISIVIPVYNVERKYLSECLDSILNQTYQNFEICLSNDCSTLQETIDTLNEYEKKDTRIKVHHRIENGHISRATNDALNIASGEFVGLMDNDDLLARNALAECIAVLNKNKELDFIYTDEDKMDMEGLRRDPHFKSDYAPDSLLGSNYLCHFEIMRKSIVDEIGGFRVGYEGAQDYDIFLRFLEKTTADRVYHIPKILYHWRMIEGSTAATIDSKGYAVEKGRMAVEDSLKRRNINAKVTVHPHVPYYLVEYLYKAEPMISIVIPTKDYADVTEQCLKSLFEKTTYKNYEVILMNNNSEKKETFDLFNKYKEKYDNFRVIDANYEFNYSKINNQAVHEAKGEYIVLLNNDTEIITPNWLQIMVGYAMQPHIGAVGTKLLYPDNTVQHAGIILGIGGIAQHCFIDNPRDDVGFYGRLSVPFNYSAVTAACLMVSKEKYLEVNGLEEQLQVAFNDVDFNLKLLDKGYYNICLNHVELYHHESKSRGDDTVDTNSAKYRRFVQEHDYIKDKWGYMLYNDRFYNPNLSLKKAFVLDKD
;
A
#
# COMPACT_ATOMS: atom_id res chain seq x y z
N MET A 1 -13.15 -4.64 28.67
CA MET A 1 -14.03 -5.84 28.53
C MET A 1 -14.76 -5.70 27.20
N ARG A 2 -15.26 -6.78 26.57
CA ARG A 2 -16.15 -6.65 25.39
C ARG A 2 -17.60 -6.80 25.86
N GLY A 3 -18.45 -5.82 25.62
CA GLY A 3 -19.88 -5.87 25.94
C GLY A 3 -20.61 -4.58 25.60
N ASN A 4 -21.67 -4.68 24.79
CA ASN A 4 -22.55 -3.57 24.42
C ASN A 4 -23.40 -3.15 25.62
N CYS A 5 -22.93 -2.20 26.43
CA CYS A 5 -23.74 -1.58 27.48
C CYS A 5 -23.59 -0.05 27.45
N SER A 6 -24.71 0.65 27.30
CA SER A 6 -24.80 2.10 27.57
C SER A 6 -24.63 2.34 29.07
N LEU A 7 -23.50 2.93 29.49
CA LEU A 7 -23.13 3.17 30.91
C LEU A 7 -23.87 4.34 31.59
N LYS A 8 -25.02 4.81 31.11
CA LYS A 8 -25.69 5.98 31.71
C LYS A 8 -26.11 5.77 33.19
N ASP A 9 -26.31 4.51 33.62
CA ASP A 9 -26.76 4.17 34.98
C ASP A 9 -25.81 3.21 35.74
N TYR A 10 -24.58 2.98 35.24
CA TYR A 10 -23.64 1.99 35.78
C TYR A 10 -22.29 2.62 36.14
N SER A 11 -21.67 2.18 37.23
CA SER A 11 -20.28 2.57 37.58
C SER A 11 -19.41 1.35 37.85
N LEU A 12 -18.08 1.50 37.73
CA LEU A 12 -17.12 0.42 37.84
C LEU A 12 -16.17 0.67 39.01
N GLU A 13 -15.94 -0.35 39.83
CA GLU A 13 -15.01 -0.30 40.97
C GLU A 13 -13.90 -1.32 40.80
N VAL A 14 -12.66 -0.93 41.11
CA VAL A 14 -11.49 -1.82 41.01
C VAL A 14 -10.90 -2.07 42.39
N GLU A 15 -10.74 -3.34 42.72
CA GLU A 15 -10.13 -3.81 43.97
C GLU A 15 -8.82 -4.55 43.64
N VAL A 16 -7.73 -4.15 44.29
CA VAL A 16 -6.43 -4.81 44.18
C VAL A 16 -6.06 -5.37 45.56
N ASP A 17 -5.94 -6.69 45.63
CA ASP A 17 -5.65 -7.44 46.87
C ASP A 17 -6.49 -7.01 48.09
N GLY A 18 -7.78 -6.76 47.88
CA GLY A 18 -8.71 -6.37 48.94
C GLY A 18 -8.80 -4.86 49.22
N LYS A 19 -8.09 -4.02 48.46
CA LYS A 19 -8.15 -2.55 48.60
C LYS A 19 -8.71 -1.91 47.34
N ILE A 20 -9.68 -1.01 47.49
CA ILE A 20 -10.22 -0.22 46.37
C ILE A 20 -9.13 0.72 45.87
N LYS A 21 -8.93 0.75 44.55
CA LYS A 21 -8.02 1.68 43.86
C LYS A 21 -8.79 2.47 42.82
N GLU A 22 -8.39 3.73 42.68
CA GLU A 22 -8.86 4.59 41.60
C GLU A 22 -8.35 4.07 40.25
N ALA A 23 -9.27 3.97 39.28
CA ALA A 23 -8.99 3.52 37.93
C ALA A 23 -9.62 4.50 36.94
N HIS A 24 -8.95 4.73 35.82
CA HIS A 24 -9.47 5.57 34.75
C HIS A 24 -10.14 4.70 33.69
N PHE A 25 -11.36 5.07 33.34
CA PHE A 25 -12.16 4.42 32.32
C PHE A 25 -12.24 5.34 31.12
N LEU A 26 -11.66 4.90 30.00
CA LEU A 26 -11.71 5.62 28.74
C LEU A 26 -12.68 4.89 27.81
N PRO A 27 -13.67 5.56 27.20
CA PRO A 27 -14.44 4.97 26.12
C PRO A 27 -13.50 4.70 24.93
N ASP A 28 -13.59 3.51 24.36
CA ASP A 28 -12.92 3.20 23.10
C ASP A 28 -13.67 3.93 21.98
N LEU A 29 -13.11 5.02 21.47
CA LEU A 29 -13.80 5.91 20.51
C LEU A 29 -14.07 5.25 19.13
N ALA A 30 -13.65 4.00 18.94
CA ALA A 30 -13.88 3.20 17.73
C ALA A 30 -14.88 2.04 17.94
N SER A 31 -15.41 1.81 19.15
CA SER A 31 -16.40 0.75 19.44
C SER A 31 -17.23 1.01 20.71
N ASP A 32 -18.26 0.22 21.01
CA ASP A 32 -19.02 0.31 22.28
C ASP A 32 -18.24 -0.22 23.52
N ASN A 33 -16.90 -0.29 23.45
CA ASN A 33 -16.07 -0.85 24.50
C ASN A 33 -15.46 0.23 25.41
N TYR A 34 -15.01 -0.17 26.60
CA TYR A 34 -14.30 0.70 27.55
C TYR A 34 -12.95 0.09 27.93
N GLU A 35 -11.91 0.93 27.92
CA GLU A 35 -10.57 0.62 28.36
C GLU A 35 -10.36 1.06 29.81
N LEU A 36 -9.91 0.14 30.66
CA LEU A 36 -9.65 0.37 32.08
C LEU A 36 -8.14 0.45 32.29
N THR A 37 -7.67 1.62 32.74
CA THR A 37 -6.26 1.87 33.04
C THR A 37 -6.06 2.01 34.54
N LEU A 38 -5.10 1.25 35.09
CA LEU A 38 -4.82 1.16 36.52
C LEU A 38 -3.32 1.03 36.79
N SER A 39 -2.80 1.80 37.74
CA SER A 39 -1.41 1.71 38.21
C SER A 39 -1.25 0.63 39.28
N LEU A 40 -0.46 -0.41 38.99
CA LEU A 40 -0.17 -1.52 39.90
C LEU A 40 1.25 -1.44 40.47
N ASN A 41 1.37 -1.76 41.76
CA ASN A 41 2.65 -1.90 42.44
C ASN A 41 3.23 -3.30 42.23
N LYS A 42 4.53 -3.45 42.55
CA LYS A 42 5.30 -4.69 42.35
C LYS A 42 4.72 -5.91 43.08
N ASP A 43 4.05 -5.69 44.20
CA ASP A 43 3.51 -6.74 45.06
C ASP A 43 2.01 -7.00 44.84
N ASP A 44 1.35 -6.21 43.97
CA ASP A 44 -0.07 -6.35 43.65
C ASP A 44 -0.33 -7.66 42.88
N SER A 45 -1.16 -8.54 43.42
CA SER A 45 -1.24 -9.95 43.02
C SER A 45 -2.54 -10.33 42.31
N VAL A 46 -3.68 -9.78 42.74
CA VAL A 46 -5.01 -10.04 42.18
C VAL A 46 -5.77 -8.72 42.05
N VAL A 47 -6.23 -8.46 40.83
CA VAL A 47 -7.13 -7.34 40.52
C VAL A 47 -8.52 -7.91 40.27
N LYS A 48 -9.53 -7.32 40.91
CA LYS A 48 -10.94 -7.62 40.71
C LYS A 48 -11.64 -6.35 40.24
N VAL A 49 -12.52 -6.50 39.26
CA VAL A 49 -13.33 -5.40 38.73
C VAL A 49 -14.79 -5.72 38.95
N TYR A 50 -15.50 -4.78 39.57
CA TYR A 50 -16.89 -4.89 39.95
C TYR A 50 -17.74 -3.91 39.14
N LEU A 51 -18.95 -4.34 38.77
CA LEU A 51 -20.02 -3.46 38.29
C LEU A 51 -20.86 -3.03 39.50
N LEU A 52 -21.18 -1.75 39.57
CA LEU A 52 -22.09 -1.19 40.54
C LEU A 52 -23.36 -0.73 39.82
N HIS A 53 -24.51 -1.29 40.21
CA HIS A 53 -25.84 -0.87 39.75
C HIS A 53 -26.91 -1.26 40.75
N ASP A 54 -27.99 -0.47 40.89
CA ASP A 54 -29.15 -0.77 41.76
C ASP A 54 -28.79 -1.29 43.16
N GLU A 55 -27.79 -0.64 43.80
CA GLU A 55 -27.21 -1.02 45.10
C GLU A 55 -26.55 -2.42 45.16
N LYS A 56 -26.35 -3.08 44.01
CA LYS A 56 -25.66 -4.36 43.88
C LYS A 56 -24.22 -4.15 43.41
N ARG A 57 -23.32 -4.94 43.99
CA ARG A 57 -21.89 -5.02 43.64
C ARG A 57 -21.60 -6.39 43.04
N GLU A 58 -21.45 -6.45 41.73
CA GLU A 58 -21.26 -7.72 40.99
C GLU A 58 -19.83 -7.84 40.48
N LEU A 59 -19.17 -8.97 40.76
CA LEU A 59 -17.81 -9.24 40.30
C LEU A 59 -17.81 -9.65 38.83
N ILE A 60 -17.36 -8.77 37.94
CA ILE A 60 -17.35 -9.04 36.50
C ILE A 60 -16.07 -9.78 36.08
N CYS A 61 -14.93 -9.41 36.66
CA CYS A 61 -13.67 -10.05 36.29
C CYS A 61 -12.66 -10.12 37.44
N THR A 62 -11.91 -11.22 37.48
CA THR A 62 -10.72 -11.36 38.32
C THR A 62 -9.51 -11.64 37.44
N ARG A 63 -8.44 -10.85 37.63
CA ARG A 63 -7.17 -10.98 36.90
C ARG A 63 -6.03 -11.14 37.89
N LYS A 64 -5.29 -12.24 37.75
CA LYS A 64 -4.07 -12.48 38.52
C LYS A 64 -2.90 -11.81 37.82
N ASN A 65 -2.13 -10.98 38.52
CA ASN A 65 -0.91 -10.38 38.02
C ASN A 65 0.20 -11.43 37.89
N THR A 66 0.18 -12.18 36.79
CA THR A 66 1.12 -13.29 36.53
C THR A 66 2.40 -12.85 35.82
N PHE A 67 2.57 -11.55 35.57
CA PHE A 67 3.70 -11.00 34.84
C PHE A 67 5.03 -11.38 35.48
N PHE A 68 5.16 -11.25 36.81
CA PHE A 68 6.38 -11.62 37.52
C PHE A 68 6.55 -13.12 37.75
N LYS A 69 5.49 -13.94 37.80
CA LYS A 69 5.64 -15.41 37.80
C LYS A 69 6.24 -15.91 36.47
N ARG A 70 5.86 -15.28 35.34
CA ARG A 70 6.46 -15.54 34.02
C ARG A 70 7.90 -15.02 33.91
N VAL A 71 8.23 -13.89 34.53
CA VAL A 71 9.61 -13.35 34.56
C VAL A 71 10.52 -14.17 35.47
N LYS A 72 10.09 -14.52 36.70
CA LYS A 72 10.85 -15.40 37.62
C LYS A 72 11.04 -16.80 37.04
N SER A 73 10.03 -17.40 36.39
CA SER A 73 10.20 -18.72 35.78
C SER A 73 11.15 -18.68 34.58
N LYS A 74 11.12 -17.61 33.76
CA LYS A 74 12.05 -17.38 32.65
C LYS A 74 13.47 -17.09 33.10
N ILE A 75 13.67 -16.31 34.17
CA ILE A 75 14.98 -16.07 34.77
C ILE A 75 15.53 -17.37 35.37
N ARG A 76 14.68 -18.18 36.01
CA ARG A 76 15.07 -19.49 36.57
C ARG A 76 15.40 -20.51 35.47
N THR A 77 14.68 -20.51 34.34
CA THR A 77 15.03 -21.35 33.17
C THR A 77 16.25 -20.85 32.42
N LEU A 78 16.51 -19.54 32.37
CA LEU A 78 17.74 -18.96 31.83
C LEU A 78 18.95 -19.28 32.71
N LEU A 79 18.83 -19.15 34.03
CA LEU A 79 19.87 -19.53 34.98
C LEU A 79 20.15 -21.05 34.96
N GLN A 80 19.12 -21.89 34.87
CA GLN A 80 19.31 -23.34 34.72
C GLN A 80 19.92 -23.73 33.36
N LYS A 81 19.61 -23.00 32.29
CA LYS A 81 20.25 -23.20 30.97
C LYS A 81 21.71 -22.72 30.96
N SER A 82 22.03 -21.62 31.64
CA SER A 82 23.40 -21.11 31.75
C SER A 82 24.26 -21.98 32.67
N VAL A 83 23.73 -22.47 33.79
CA VAL A 83 24.46 -23.39 34.68
C VAL A 83 24.65 -24.78 34.04
N ARG A 84 23.74 -25.24 33.16
CA ARG A 84 23.97 -26.45 32.35
C ARG A 84 24.98 -26.26 31.20
N LYS A 85 25.22 -25.03 30.74
CA LYS A 85 26.18 -24.73 29.66
C LYS A 85 27.60 -24.43 30.14
N THR A 86 27.86 -24.49 31.45
CA THR A 86 29.17 -24.14 32.04
C THR A 86 29.81 -25.30 32.82
N LYS A 87 29.51 -26.55 32.46
CA LYS A 87 30.23 -27.74 32.99
C LYS A 87 31.11 -28.47 31.98
N GLU A 88 31.21 -27.99 30.75
CA GLU A 88 32.15 -28.52 29.75
C GLU A 88 32.83 -27.38 29.00
N THR A 89 33.87 -26.81 29.63
CA THR A 89 35.17 -26.43 29.04
C THR A 89 35.85 -25.36 29.91
N ASN A 90 37.00 -25.73 30.48
CA ASN A 90 37.93 -24.86 31.18
C ASN A 90 38.63 -23.92 30.18
N ASN A 91 38.43 -22.60 30.27
CA ASN A 91 39.49 -21.63 30.61
C ASN A 91 39.07 -20.16 30.41
N LYS A 92 39.40 -19.36 31.44
CA LYS A 92 39.70 -17.92 31.49
C LYS A 92 39.12 -17.00 30.40
N PHE A 93 38.05 -16.27 30.74
CA PHE A 93 37.95 -14.84 30.44
C PHE A 93 37.24 -14.12 31.60
N LYS A 94 38.00 -13.25 32.30
CA LYS A 94 37.44 -12.24 33.20
C LYS A 94 36.71 -11.22 32.33
N VAL A 95 35.37 -11.26 32.29
CA VAL A 95 34.59 -10.19 31.67
C VAL A 95 34.38 -9.08 32.70
N ASN A 96 34.94 -7.93 32.36
CA ASN A 96 34.99 -6.69 33.12
C ASN A 96 33.57 -6.10 33.23
N PHE A 97 32.98 -6.13 34.43
CA PHE A 97 31.65 -5.55 34.71
C PHE A 97 31.56 -4.01 34.55
N TYR A 98 32.64 -3.37 34.12
CA TYR A 98 32.78 -1.91 34.00
C TYR A 98 32.57 -1.35 32.58
N ALA A 99 32.47 -2.20 31.54
CA ALA A 99 32.30 -1.75 30.15
C ALA A 99 30.83 -1.62 29.71
N VAL A 100 29.93 -2.46 30.24
CA VAL A 100 28.52 -2.50 29.82
C VAL A 100 27.72 -1.29 30.33
N GLY A 101 28.09 -0.74 31.50
CA GLY A 101 27.40 0.42 32.08
C GLY A 101 27.68 1.74 31.37
N LYS A 102 28.79 1.85 30.62
CA LYS A 102 29.18 3.08 29.91
C LYS A 102 28.60 3.12 28.49
N GLU A 103 28.52 1.99 27.77
CA GLU A 103 27.83 1.94 26.47
C GLU A 103 26.31 2.14 26.60
N VAL A 104 25.67 1.59 27.64
CA VAL A 104 24.23 1.80 27.87
C VAL A 104 23.92 3.26 28.25
N LYS A 105 24.83 3.95 28.95
CA LYS A 105 24.69 5.39 29.24
C LYS A 105 25.12 6.29 28.07
N TYR A 106 25.99 5.83 27.17
CA TYR A 106 26.40 6.58 25.98
C TYR A 106 25.30 6.52 24.90
N ILE A 107 24.70 5.34 24.69
CA ILE A 107 23.56 5.14 23.78
C ILE A 107 22.30 5.86 24.28
N ALA A 108 22.05 5.91 25.59
CA ALA A 108 20.91 6.63 26.16
C ALA A 108 21.05 8.16 26.17
N LYS A 109 22.26 8.71 25.94
CA LYS A 109 22.51 10.16 25.97
C LYS A 109 22.63 10.78 24.57
N GLU A 110 22.90 9.99 23.53
CA GLU A 110 22.92 10.44 22.12
C GLU A 110 21.67 10.03 21.31
N TYR A 111 20.88 9.06 21.77
CA TYR A 111 19.66 8.62 21.09
C TYR A 111 18.45 8.77 22.00
N HIS A 112 17.87 9.97 22.00
CA HIS A 112 16.51 10.20 22.47
C HIS A 112 15.49 9.59 21.49
N PHE A 113 15.50 8.26 21.38
CA PHE A 113 14.41 7.50 20.79
C PHE A 113 13.84 6.59 21.86
N VAL A 114 12.55 6.77 22.17
CA VAL A 114 11.78 5.81 22.96
C VAL A 114 11.62 4.55 22.10
N LEU A 115 12.63 3.67 22.16
CA LEU A 115 12.47 2.27 21.81
C LEU A 115 11.53 1.66 22.86
N THR A 116 10.22 1.70 22.58
CA THR A 116 9.30 0.87 23.36
C THR A 116 9.74 -0.60 23.25
N LEU A 117 9.77 -1.32 24.37
CA LEU A 117 10.13 -2.74 24.43
C LEU A 117 9.27 -3.63 23.50
N ASN A 118 8.16 -3.10 22.98
CA ASN A 118 7.33 -3.71 21.95
C ASN A 118 7.94 -3.62 20.55
N ARG A 119 8.60 -2.51 20.15
CA ARG A 119 9.31 -2.41 18.86
C ARG A 119 10.44 -3.42 18.74
N LEU A 120 11.26 -3.60 19.79
CA LEU A 120 12.33 -4.61 19.84
C LEU A 120 11.82 -6.06 19.77
N LYS A 121 10.58 -6.33 20.19
CA LYS A 121 9.96 -7.65 20.07
C LYS A 121 9.36 -7.87 18.69
N GLN A 122 8.76 -6.84 18.09
CA GLN A 122 8.23 -6.92 16.72
C GLN A 122 9.35 -7.09 15.70
N SER A 123 10.42 -6.29 15.77
CA SER A 123 11.58 -6.42 14.89
C SER A 123 12.26 -7.80 15.04
N LYS A 124 12.44 -8.31 16.26
CA LYS A 124 12.95 -9.67 16.48
C LYS A 124 12.02 -10.78 15.97
N ARG A 125 10.70 -10.58 16.02
CA ARG A 125 9.72 -11.54 15.47
C ARG A 125 9.76 -11.52 13.95
N ARG A 126 9.80 -10.35 13.32
CA ARG A 126 9.93 -10.15 11.88
C ARG A 126 11.24 -10.72 11.33
N ILE A 127 12.38 -10.47 11.98
CA ILE A 127 13.67 -11.06 11.59
C ILE A 127 13.64 -12.59 11.67
N LYS A 128 12.84 -13.16 12.57
CA LYS A 128 12.70 -14.61 12.73
C LYS A 128 11.70 -15.23 11.75
N GLU A 129 10.67 -14.48 11.35
CA GLU A 129 9.71 -14.84 10.30
C GLU A 129 10.37 -14.71 8.90
N ASN A 130 11.08 -13.62 8.61
CA ASN A 130 11.82 -13.39 7.36
C ASN A 130 13.02 -14.33 7.15
N LYS A 131 13.58 -14.91 8.22
CA LYS A 131 14.64 -15.95 8.09
C LYS A 131 14.09 -17.31 7.64
N LYS A 132 12.78 -17.53 7.64
CA LYS A 132 12.14 -18.78 7.19
C LYS A 132 11.73 -18.75 5.70
N THR A 133 11.58 -17.58 5.10
CA THR A 133 11.23 -17.37 3.69
C THR A 133 12.51 -17.17 2.87
N LYS A 134 13.10 -18.28 2.40
CA LYS A 134 14.35 -18.29 1.62
C LYS A 134 14.14 -18.41 0.10
N ASN A 135 12.89 -18.39 -0.38
CA ASN A 135 12.55 -18.44 -1.81
C ASN A 135 12.03 -17.08 -2.29
N LYS A 136 12.95 -16.16 -2.55
CA LYS A 136 12.71 -14.73 -2.79
C LYS A 136 11.81 -14.33 -3.98
N PHE A 137 11.38 -15.25 -4.84
CA PHE A 137 10.62 -14.89 -6.06
C PHE A 137 9.13 -15.28 -6.01
N LEU A 138 8.75 -16.32 -5.25
CA LEU A 138 7.33 -16.67 -5.02
C LEU A 138 6.71 -15.88 -3.86
N ASP A 139 7.53 -15.45 -2.89
CA ASP A 139 7.08 -14.70 -1.71
C ASP A 139 6.60 -13.27 -2.03
N VAL A 140 6.79 -12.77 -3.26
CA VAL A 140 6.26 -11.46 -3.71
C VAL A 140 4.71 -11.46 -3.78
N TYR A 141 4.09 -12.63 -3.85
CA TYR A 141 2.65 -12.79 -4.02
C TYR A 141 1.90 -13.21 -2.74
N ASN A 142 2.59 -13.56 -1.65
CA ASN A 142 1.94 -14.12 -0.45
C ASN A 142 2.37 -13.45 0.86
N PHE A 143 1.69 -12.36 1.21
CA PHE A 143 1.89 -11.63 2.48
C PHE A 143 0.88 -12.01 3.56
N LEU A 144 -0.22 -12.67 3.19
CA LEU A 144 -1.33 -12.95 4.10
C LEU A 144 -1.24 -14.39 4.61
N ASN A 145 -1.61 -14.57 5.88
CA ASN A 145 -1.58 -15.91 6.45
C ASN A 145 -2.72 -16.75 5.85
N GLN A 146 -2.39 -17.91 5.27
CA GLN A 146 -3.37 -18.81 4.67
C GLN A 146 -4.58 -19.11 5.57
N LYS A 147 -4.35 -19.33 6.88
CA LYS A 147 -5.45 -19.62 7.81
C LYS A 147 -6.34 -18.39 8.02
N GLU A 148 -5.75 -17.19 8.07
CA GLU A 148 -6.49 -15.94 8.20
C GLU A 148 -7.33 -15.69 6.94
N TYR A 149 -6.80 -16.04 5.75
CA TYR A 149 -7.56 -15.94 4.52
C TYR A 149 -8.74 -16.90 4.45
N LEU A 150 -8.57 -18.17 4.82
CA LEU A 150 -9.68 -19.14 4.85
C LEU A 150 -10.79 -18.72 5.84
N LEU A 151 -10.43 -18.15 7.00
CA LEU A 151 -11.41 -17.59 7.94
C LEU A 151 -12.09 -16.34 7.38
N TRP A 152 -11.35 -15.51 6.64
CA TRP A 152 -11.90 -14.36 5.96
C TRP A 152 -12.93 -14.79 4.90
N LEU A 153 -12.65 -15.82 4.10
CA LEU A 153 -13.59 -16.39 3.14
C LEU A 153 -14.88 -16.85 3.80
N GLU A 154 -14.81 -17.61 4.89
CA GLU A 154 -15.99 -18.08 5.64
C GLU A 154 -16.91 -16.94 6.09
N LYS A 155 -16.34 -15.76 6.36
CA LYS A 155 -17.06 -14.58 6.84
C LYS A 155 -17.57 -13.66 5.73
N HIS A 156 -16.89 -13.61 4.58
CA HIS A 156 -17.13 -12.62 3.52
C HIS A 156 -17.68 -13.22 2.23
N GLU A 157 -17.68 -14.55 2.07
CA GLU A 157 -18.46 -15.19 1.00
C GLU A 157 -19.95 -15.11 1.33
N GLU A 158 -20.56 -14.01 0.91
CA GLU A 158 -21.99 -13.81 1.02
C GLU A 158 -22.75 -14.76 0.09
N LYS A 159 -23.98 -15.10 0.49
CA LYS A 159 -24.92 -15.77 -0.40
C LYS A 159 -25.32 -14.81 -1.51
N PHE A 160 -25.24 -15.26 -2.74
CA PHE A 160 -25.73 -14.53 -3.90
C PHE A 160 -27.18 -14.89 -4.21
N GLU A 161 -27.88 -13.96 -4.87
CA GLU A 161 -29.19 -14.23 -5.46
C GLU A 161 -29.02 -15.10 -6.71
N GLU A 162 -29.86 -16.12 -6.85
CA GLU A 162 -29.92 -16.93 -8.07
C GLU A 162 -30.72 -16.18 -9.13
N HIS A 163 -30.12 -15.97 -10.31
CA HIS A 163 -30.74 -15.30 -11.46
C HIS A 163 -31.33 -13.91 -11.15
N PRO A 164 -30.52 -12.95 -10.68
CA PRO A 164 -30.99 -11.59 -10.43
C PRO A 164 -31.52 -10.95 -11.71
N VAL A 165 -32.56 -10.12 -11.54
CA VAL A 165 -33.18 -9.39 -12.64
C VAL A 165 -32.57 -8.00 -12.75
N PHE A 166 -32.13 -7.64 -13.96
CA PHE A 166 -31.52 -6.35 -14.26
C PHE A 166 -32.27 -5.62 -15.38
N ASP A 167 -32.45 -4.32 -15.22
CA ASP A 167 -33.06 -3.47 -16.26
C ASP A 167 -32.12 -3.31 -17.47
N TYR A 168 -30.83 -3.16 -17.20
CA TYR A 168 -29.79 -3.22 -18.21
C TYR A 168 -29.12 -4.59 -18.17
N ASN A 169 -29.37 -5.37 -19.22
CA ASN A 169 -29.02 -6.79 -19.31
C ASN A 169 -28.16 -7.05 -20.56
N PRO A 170 -26.96 -6.46 -20.69
CA PRO A 170 -26.14 -6.58 -21.89
C PRO A 170 -25.53 -7.98 -22.04
N LEU A 171 -25.38 -8.47 -23.27
CA LEU A 171 -24.70 -9.75 -23.52
C LEU A 171 -23.21 -9.62 -23.17
N ILE A 172 -22.69 -10.55 -22.36
CA ILE A 172 -21.25 -10.70 -22.10
C ILE A 172 -20.71 -11.89 -22.88
N SER A 173 -19.67 -11.69 -23.69
CA SER A 173 -18.94 -12.79 -24.34
C SER A 173 -17.68 -13.12 -23.55
N ILE A 174 -17.57 -14.36 -23.06
CA ILE A 174 -16.36 -14.86 -22.40
C ILE A 174 -15.44 -15.47 -23.45
N VAL A 175 -14.23 -14.94 -23.58
CA VAL A 175 -13.27 -15.26 -24.65
C VAL A 175 -12.19 -16.17 -24.07
N ILE A 176 -12.05 -17.38 -24.65
CA ILE A 176 -11.18 -18.42 -24.11
C ILE A 176 -10.30 -19.03 -25.21
N PRO A 177 -8.98 -18.76 -25.24
CA PRO A 177 -8.04 -19.51 -26.06
C PRO A 177 -7.78 -20.90 -25.44
N VAL A 178 -7.80 -21.97 -26.25
CA VAL A 178 -7.64 -23.35 -25.77
C VAL A 178 -6.53 -24.06 -26.53
N TYR A 179 -5.56 -24.62 -25.81
CA TYR A 179 -4.52 -25.47 -26.39
C TYR A 179 -4.12 -26.59 -25.43
N ASN A 180 -4.38 -27.85 -25.80
CA ASN A 180 -3.90 -29.05 -25.09
C ASN A 180 -4.18 -29.05 -23.57
N VAL A 181 -5.45 -28.88 -23.19
CA VAL A 181 -5.90 -28.84 -21.80
C VAL A 181 -6.59 -30.15 -21.45
N GLU A 182 -6.22 -30.76 -20.32
CA GLU A 182 -6.89 -31.96 -19.80
C GLU A 182 -8.39 -31.71 -19.57
N ARG A 183 -9.23 -32.72 -19.84
CA ARG A 183 -10.69 -32.58 -19.74
C ARG A 183 -11.14 -32.00 -18.40
N LYS A 184 -10.58 -32.48 -17.28
CA LYS A 184 -11.01 -32.06 -15.93
C LYS A 184 -10.99 -30.53 -15.76
N TYR A 185 -9.94 -29.86 -16.22
CA TYR A 185 -9.79 -28.42 -16.03
C TYR A 185 -10.68 -27.66 -17.00
N LEU A 186 -10.68 -28.05 -18.28
CA LEU A 186 -11.52 -27.40 -19.28
C LEU A 186 -13.02 -27.56 -18.96
N SER A 187 -13.45 -28.73 -18.49
CA SER A 187 -14.83 -28.95 -18.06
C SER A 187 -15.19 -28.12 -16.83
N GLU A 188 -14.32 -28.03 -15.82
CA GLU A 188 -14.57 -27.21 -14.63
C GLU A 188 -14.63 -25.72 -14.98
N CYS A 189 -13.75 -25.23 -15.87
CA CYS A 189 -13.78 -23.86 -16.39
C CYS A 189 -15.11 -23.56 -17.08
N LEU A 190 -15.51 -24.38 -18.06
CA LEU A 190 -16.76 -24.20 -18.79
C LEU A 190 -17.99 -24.32 -17.89
N ASP A 191 -18.03 -25.31 -16.99
CA ASP A 191 -19.14 -25.47 -16.04
C ASP A 191 -19.20 -24.30 -15.04
N SER A 192 -18.08 -23.67 -14.66
CA SER A 192 -18.09 -22.49 -13.79
C SER A 192 -18.77 -21.28 -14.45
N ILE A 193 -18.65 -21.16 -15.78
CA ILE A 193 -19.31 -20.11 -16.57
C ILE A 193 -20.77 -20.48 -16.83
N LEU A 194 -21.06 -21.73 -17.19
CA LEU A 194 -22.43 -22.20 -17.43
C LEU A 194 -23.32 -22.08 -16.18
N ASN A 195 -22.72 -22.21 -14.99
CA ASN A 195 -23.39 -22.09 -13.70
C ASN A 195 -23.45 -20.66 -13.14
N GLN A 196 -23.06 -19.64 -13.91
CA GLN A 196 -23.19 -18.24 -13.48
C GLN A 196 -24.64 -17.91 -13.15
N THR A 197 -24.87 -17.03 -12.17
CA THR A 197 -26.24 -16.58 -11.83
C THR A 197 -26.82 -15.69 -12.92
N TYR A 198 -26.02 -14.81 -13.52
CA TYR A 198 -26.39 -14.04 -14.71
C TYR A 198 -26.51 -14.95 -15.94
N GLN A 199 -27.59 -14.85 -16.71
CA GLN A 199 -27.88 -15.79 -17.81
C GLN A 199 -27.62 -15.26 -19.23
N ASN A 200 -27.49 -13.94 -19.41
CA ASN A 200 -27.29 -13.36 -20.74
C ASN A 200 -25.80 -13.27 -21.09
N PHE A 201 -25.17 -14.42 -21.29
CA PHE A 201 -23.78 -14.55 -21.68
C PHE A 201 -23.61 -15.56 -22.82
N GLU A 202 -22.44 -15.54 -23.45
CA GLU A 202 -21.97 -16.57 -24.36
C GLU A 202 -20.51 -16.92 -24.08
N ILE A 203 -20.09 -18.11 -24.50
CA ILE A 203 -18.72 -18.60 -24.36
C ILE A 203 -18.14 -18.76 -25.76
N CYS A 204 -17.12 -17.98 -26.06
CA CYS A 204 -16.44 -17.94 -27.35
C CYS A 204 -15.05 -18.56 -27.19
N LEU A 205 -14.88 -19.77 -27.72
CA LEU A 205 -13.65 -20.53 -27.61
C LEU A 205 -12.90 -20.51 -28.93
N SER A 206 -11.57 -20.49 -28.86
CA SER A 206 -10.71 -20.79 -30.01
C SER A 206 -9.79 -21.95 -29.66
N ASN A 207 -10.03 -23.10 -30.29
CA ASN A 207 -9.12 -24.23 -30.26
C ASN A 207 -7.90 -23.94 -31.14
N ASP A 208 -6.75 -23.68 -30.53
CA ASP A 208 -5.51 -23.31 -31.20
C ASP A 208 -4.75 -24.52 -31.76
N CYS A 209 -5.43 -25.31 -32.58
CA CYS A 209 -4.90 -26.54 -33.17
C CYS A 209 -4.41 -27.54 -32.09
N SER A 210 -5.22 -27.79 -31.06
CA SER A 210 -4.90 -28.81 -30.04
C SER A 210 -4.65 -30.17 -30.68
N THR A 211 -3.66 -30.89 -30.15
CA THR A 211 -3.30 -32.26 -30.51
C THR A 211 -3.84 -33.29 -29.52
N LEU A 212 -4.24 -32.84 -28.33
CA LEU A 212 -4.78 -33.68 -27.28
C LEU A 212 -6.25 -34.01 -27.58
N GLN A 213 -6.54 -35.31 -27.80
CA GLN A 213 -7.85 -35.76 -28.24
C GLN A 213 -8.95 -35.43 -27.21
N GLU A 214 -8.67 -35.57 -25.91
CA GLU A 214 -9.65 -35.24 -24.87
C GLU A 214 -10.03 -33.75 -24.85
N THR A 215 -9.14 -32.84 -25.24
CA THR A 215 -9.45 -31.41 -25.39
C THR A 215 -10.47 -31.21 -26.51
N ILE A 216 -10.19 -31.82 -27.68
CA ILE A 216 -11.06 -31.73 -28.86
C ILE A 216 -12.43 -32.33 -28.56
N ASP A 217 -12.47 -33.51 -27.94
CA ASP A 217 -13.70 -34.21 -27.58
C ASP A 217 -14.52 -33.38 -26.58
N THR A 218 -13.87 -32.75 -25.60
CA THR A 218 -14.53 -31.87 -24.62
C THR A 218 -15.13 -30.64 -25.29
N LEU A 219 -14.41 -29.97 -26.18
CA LEU A 219 -14.95 -28.82 -26.92
C LEU A 219 -16.17 -29.21 -27.77
N ASN A 220 -16.07 -30.32 -28.52
CA ASN A 220 -17.16 -30.82 -29.36
C ASN A 220 -18.40 -31.24 -28.55
N GLU A 221 -18.20 -31.76 -27.34
CA GLU A 221 -19.28 -32.11 -26.42
C GLU A 221 -19.98 -30.86 -25.91
N TYR A 222 -19.23 -29.87 -25.41
CA TYR A 222 -19.79 -28.65 -24.83
C TYR A 222 -20.48 -27.76 -25.86
N GLU A 223 -19.93 -27.64 -27.07
CA GLU A 223 -20.58 -26.93 -28.18
C GLU A 223 -21.97 -27.51 -28.52
N LYS A 224 -22.15 -28.84 -28.38
CA LYS A 224 -23.45 -29.49 -28.57
C LYS A 224 -24.34 -29.40 -27.34
N LYS A 225 -23.76 -29.26 -26.15
CA LYS A 225 -24.46 -29.27 -24.86
C LYS A 225 -25.25 -27.98 -24.62
N ASP A 226 -24.71 -26.82 -25.01
CA ASP A 226 -25.33 -25.52 -24.78
C ASP A 226 -25.13 -24.58 -25.97
N THR A 227 -26.21 -23.98 -26.47
CA THR A 227 -26.20 -23.11 -27.65
C THR A 227 -25.44 -21.79 -27.45
N ARG A 228 -25.12 -21.44 -26.19
CA ARG A 228 -24.31 -20.27 -25.84
C ARG A 228 -22.82 -20.52 -26.07
N ILE A 229 -22.40 -21.76 -26.32
CA ILE A 229 -21.00 -22.13 -26.56
C ILE A 229 -20.72 -22.13 -28.06
N LYS A 230 -19.71 -21.37 -28.48
CA LYS A 230 -19.25 -21.29 -29.86
C LYS A 230 -17.77 -21.65 -29.90
N VAL A 231 -17.36 -22.54 -30.81
CA VAL A 231 -15.96 -22.95 -30.94
C VAL A 231 -15.43 -22.63 -32.33
N HIS A 232 -14.35 -21.85 -32.39
CA HIS A 232 -13.52 -21.72 -33.58
C HIS A 232 -12.38 -22.73 -33.54
N HIS A 233 -12.25 -23.58 -34.56
CA HIS A 233 -11.14 -24.52 -34.67
C HIS A 233 -10.09 -24.00 -35.66
N ARG A 234 -8.92 -23.62 -35.15
CA ARG A 234 -7.80 -23.20 -35.98
C ARG A 234 -7.15 -24.40 -36.66
N ILE A 235 -6.73 -24.21 -37.90
CA ILE A 235 -6.00 -25.20 -38.70
C ILE A 235 -4.48 -25.19 -38.45
N GLU A 236 -3.99 -24.13 -37.82
CA GLU A 236 -2.58 -23.94 -37.46
C GLU A 236 -2.48 -23.29 -36.07
N ASN A 237 -1.46 -23.68 -35.30
CA ASN A 237 -1.20 -23.09 -33.99
C ASN A 237 -0.73 -21.64 -34.16
N GLY A 238 -1.50 -20.69 -33.61
CA GLY A 238 -1.30 -19.26 -33.70
C GLY A 238 -0.84 -18.62 -32.39
N HIS A 239 -0.66 -19.42 -31.33
CA HIS A 239 -0.43 -18.99 -29.96
C HIS A 239 -1.55 -18.11 -29.39
N ILE A 240 -1.38 -17.68 -28.14
CA ILE A 240 -2.42 -17.02 -27.33
C ILE A 240 -3.03 -15.79 -28.02
N SER A 241 -2.22 -14.91 -28.63
CA SER A 241 -2.74 -13.67 -29.24
C SER A 241 -3.68 -13.93 -30.42
N ARG A 242 -3.32 -14.84 -31.35
CA ARG A 242 -4.16 -15.14 -32.52
C ARG A 242 -5.38 -15.96 -32.11
N ALA A 243 -5.20 -16.95 -31.23
CA ALA A 243 -6.31 -17.75 -30.72
C ALA A 243 -7.34 -16.86 -30.00
N THR A 244 -6.89 -15.93 -29.15
CA THR A 244 -7.80 -15.03 -28.45
C THR A 244 -8.51 -14.08 -29.41
N ASN A 245 -7.84 -13.60 -30.47
CA ASN A 245 -8.49 -12.82 -31.52
C ASN A 245 -9.56 -13.61 -32.30
N ASP A 246 -9.36 -14.89 -32.58
CA ASP A 246 -10.39 -15.69 -33.26
C ASP A 246 -11.62 -15.92 -32.37
N ALA A 247 -11.40 -16.11 -31.07
CA ALA A 247 -12.48 -16.15 -30.09
C ALA A 247 -13.19 -14.78 -29.98
N LEU A 248 -12.47 -13.66 -30.03
CA LEU A 248 -13.06 -12.32 -30.12
C LEU A 248 -13.88 -12.11 -31.40
N ASN A 249 -13.45 -12.67 -32.54
CA ASN A 249 -14.13 -12.49 -33.82
C ASN A 249 -15.52 -13.15 -33.86
N ILE A 250 -15.73 -14.21 -33.08
CA ILE A 250 -17.02 -14.89 -32.96
C ILE A 250 -17.88 -14.36 -31.79
N ALA A 251 -17.33 -13.44 -30.99
CA ALA A 251 -18.02 -12.77 -29.90
C ALA A 251 -18.99 -11.70 -30.42
N SER A 252 -20.16 -11.63 -29.79
CA SER A 252 -21.28 -10.75 -30.14
C SER A 252 -21.81 -9.93 -28.97
N GLY A 253 -21.20 -10.07 -27.79
CA GLY A 253 -21.53 -9.33 -26.59
C GLY A 253 -21.22 -7.84 -26.70
N GLU A 254 -21.95 -7.04 -25.93
CA GLU A 254 -21.60 -5.64 -25.73
C GLU A 254 -20.30 -5.51 -24.92
N PHE A 255 -20.05 -6.47 -24.05
CA PHE A 255 -18.83 -6.61 -23.26
C PHE A 255 -18.15 -7.94 -23.57
N VAL A 256 -16.81 -7.94 -23.48
CA VAL A 256 -15.98 -9.14 -23.56
C VAL A 256 -15.23 -9.33 -22.25
N GLY A 257 -15.19 -10.55 -21.72
CA GLY A 257 -14.36 -10.91 -20.57
C GLY A 257 -13.31 -11.95 -20.96
N LEU A 258 -12.10 -11.84 -20.43
CA LEU A 258 -11.03 -12.80 -20.69
C LEU A 258 -11.04 -13.90 -19.62
N MET A 259 -10.76 -15.13 -20.04
CA MET A 259 -10.75 -16.27 -19.13
C MET A 259 -9.73 -17.30 -19.60
N ASP A 260 -8.87 -17.74 -18.69
CA ASP A 260 -7.96 -18.85 -18.93
C ASP A 260 -8.72 -20.19 -18.89
N ASN A 261 -8.32 -21.10 -19.78
CA ASN A 261 -9.03 -22.34 -20.08
C ASN A 261 -9.02 -23.40 -18.96
N ASP A 262 -8.34 -23.11 -17.84
CA ASP A 262 -8.12 -23.98 -16.70
C ASP A 262 -8.50 -23.35 -15.35
N ASP A 263 -8.96 -22.10 -15.36
CA ASP A 263 -9.35 -21.32 -14.19
C ASP A 263 -10.86 -21.40 -13.90
N LEU A 264 -11.30 -20.80 -12.79
CA LEU A 264 -12.72 -20.76 -12.41
C LEU A 264 -13.21 -19.34 -12.13
N LEU A 265 -14.46 -19.06 -12.52
CA LEU A 265 -15.19 -17.89 -12.07
C LEU A 265 -15.98 -18.20 -10.79
N ALA A 266 -16.05 -17.22 -9.89
CA ALA A 266 -17.03 -17.24 -8.82
C ALA A 266 -18.44 -17.23 -9.42
N ARG A 267 -19.38 -17.95 -8.80
CA ARG A 267 -20.73 -18.20 -9.35
C ARG A 267 -21.55 -16.94 -9.65
N ASN A 268 -21.28 -15.83 -8.97
CA ASN A 268 -21.93 -14.54 -9.18
C ASN A 268 -21.07 -13.52 -9.94
N ALA A 269 -19.90 -13.89 -10.46
CA ALA A 269 -18.95 -12.96 -11.08
C ALA A 269 -19.60 -12.06 -12.14
N LEU A 270 -20.32 -12.65 -13.09
CA LEU A 270 -20.98 -11.88 -14.15
C LEU A 270 -22.12 -11.00 -13.60
N ALA A 271 -22.89 -11.50 -12.63
CA ALA A 271 -23.97 -10.72 -12.02
C ALA A 271 -23.45 -9.49 -11.25
N GLU A 272 -22.30 -9.60 -10.58
CA GLU A 272 -21.65 -8.48 -9.89
C GLU A 272 -21.22 -7.40 -10.90
N CYS A 273 -20.62 -7.79 -12.03
CA CYS A 273 -20.28 -6.84 -13.10
C CYS A 273 -21.51 -6.12 -13.64
N ILE A 274 -22.61 -6.84 -13.91
CA ILE A 274 -23.85 -6.26 -14.40
C ILE A 274 -24.53 -5.38 -13.34
N ALA A 275 -24.47 -5.74 -12.06
CA ALA A 275 -25.02 -4.94 -10.98
C ALA A 275 -24.37 -3.54 -10.92
N VAL A 276 -23.06 -3.45 -11.17
CA VAL A 276 -22.37 -2.16 -11.27
C VAL A 276 -22.78 -1.42 -12.55
N LEU A 277 -22.88 -2.09 -13.70
CA LEU A 277 -23.36 -1.48 -14.95
C LEU A 277 -24.79 -0.93 -14.84
N ASN A 278 -25.64 -1.53 -14.01
CA ASN A 278 -26.99 -1.00 -13.74
C ASN A 278 -26.96 0.29 -12.91
N LYS A 279 -25.89 0.53 -12.14
CA LYS A 279 -25.66 1.82 -11.46
C LYS A 279 -25.03 2.85 -12.40
N ASN A 280 -24.16 2.40 -13.31
CA ASN A 280 -23.52 3.26 -14.31
C ASN A 280 -23.28 2.50 -15.63
N LYS A 281 -24.11 2.77 -16.64
CA LYS A 281 -24.04 2.10 -17.96
C LYS A 281 -22.86 2.57 -18.81
N GLU A 282 -22.23 3.68 -18.42
CA GLU A 282 -21.11 4.29 -19.14
C GLU A 282 -19.76 3.64 -18.79
N LEU A 283 -19.71 2.68 -17.87
CA LEU A 283 -18.45 1.99 -17.56
C LEU A 283 -17.96 1.21 -18.78
N ASP A 284 -16.66 1.31 -19.04
CA ASP A 284 -16.00 0.66 -20.17
C ASP A 284 -15.14 -0.52 -19.74
N PHE A 285 -14.56 -0.46 -18.54
CA PHE A 285 -13.66 -1.47 -18.01
C PHE A 285 -14.03 -1.76 -16.56
N ILE A 286 -14.34 -3.01 -16.25
CA ILE A 286 -14.64 -3.46 -14.90
C ILE A 286 -13.70 -4.60 -14.55
N TYR A 287 -12.99 -4.51 -13.43
CA TYR A 287 -12.13 -5.58 -12.95
C TYR A 287 -12.41 -5.95 -11.49
N THR A 288 -12.01 -7.15 -11.11
CA THR A 288 -12.30 -7.73 -9.80
C THR A 288 -11.03 -8.07 -9.03
N ASP A 289 -11.14 -8.33 -7.74
CA ASP A 289 -10.09 -9.06 -7.02
C ASP A 289 -10.04 -10.53 -7.50
N GLU A 290 -8.90 -11.18 -7.28
CA GLU A 290 -8.65 -12.58 -7.64
C GLU A 290 -7.91 -13.28 -6.49
N ASP A 291 -7.96 -14.61 -6.48
CA ASP A 291 -7.06 -15.41 -5.67
C ASP A 291 -6.57 -16.62 -6.46
N LYS A 292 -5.71 -17.41 -5.83
CA LYS A 292 -5.18 -18.64 -6.41
C LYS A 292 -5.88 -19.85 -5.83
N MET A 293 -5.90 -20.93 -6.60
CA MET A 293 -6.40 -22.21 -6.17
C MET A 293 -5.35 -23.29 -6.42
N ASP A 294 -5.04 -24.07 -5.38
CA ASP A 294 -4.13 -25.21 -5.54
C ASP A 294 -4.82 -26.41 -6.18
N MET A 295 -4.03 -27.47 -6.41
CA MET A 295 -4.47 -28.67 -7.13
C MET A 295 -5.53 -29.46 -6.36
N GLU A 296 -5.64 -29.24 -5.06
CA GLU A 296 -6.65 -29.81 -4.18
C GLU A 296 -7.94 -28.97 -4.12
N GLY A 297 -8.00 -27.85 -4.85
CA GLY A 297 -9.12 -26.93 -4.87
C GLY A 297 -9.12 -25.94 -3.69
N LEU A 298 -8.04 -25.83 -2.92
CA LEU A 298 -7.96 -24.93 -1.80
C LEU A 298 -7.53 -23.52 -2.25
N ARG A 299 -8.40 -22.56 -1.97
CA ARG A 299 -8.21 -21.13 -2.22
C ARG A 299 -7.10 -20.51 -1.37
N ARG A 300 -6.24 -19.68 -1.95
CA ARG A 300 -5.06 -19.04 -1.32
C ARG A 300 -4.57 -17.79 -2.03
N ASP A 301 -3.64 -17.09 -1.42
CA ASP A 301 -2.88 -15.97 -2.02
C ASP A 301 -3.77 -14.90 -2.68
N PRO A 302 -4.71 -14.28 -1.92
CA PRO A 302 -5.63 -13.30 -2.48
C PRO A 302 -4.89 -12.03 -2.92
N HIS A 303 -5.22 -11.58 -4.11
CA HIS A 303 -4.79 -10.32 -4.67
C HIS A 303 -5.88 -9.27 -4.47
N PHE A 304 -5.81 -8.60 -3.33
CA PHE A 304 -6.64 -7.45 -2.99
C PHE A 304 -6.08 -6.19 -3.66
N LYS A 305 -6.71 -5.79 -4.76
CA LYS A 305 -6.29 -4.72 -5.66
C LYS A 305 -6.76 -3.36 -5.17
N SER A 306 -6.09 -2.30 -5.63
CA SER A 306 -6.61 -0.94 -5.51
C SER A 306 -7.63 -0.65 -6.60
N ASP A 307 -8.36 0.46 -6.46
CA ASP A 307 -9.04 1.09 -7.59
C ASP A 307 -8.05 1.56 -8.66
N TYR A 308 -8.57 2.08 -9.77
CA TYR A 308 -7.78 2.43 -10.94
C TYR A 308 -6.71 3.48 -10.61
N ALA A 309 -5.45 3.06 -10.78
CA ALA A 309 -4.22 3.75 -10.41
C ALA A 309 -3.27 3.72 -11.63
N PRO A 310 -3.29 4.75 -12.48
CA PRO A 310 -2.66 4.72 -13.79
C PRO A 310 -1.14 4.54 -13.72
N ASP A 311 -0.47 5.12 -12.72
CA ASP A 311 1.00 5.03 -12.61
C ASP A 311 1.45 3.75 -11.92
N SER A 312 0.66 3.23 -10.95
CA SER A 312 0.85 1.87 -10.44
C SER A 312 0.74 0.85 -11.56
N LEU A 313 -0.23 1.05 -12.48
CA LEU A 313 -0.41 0.17 -13.62
C LEU A 313 0.84 0.14 -14.50
N LEU A 314 1.56 1.25 -14.70
CA LEU A 314 2.81 1.26 -15.48
C LEU A 314 3.95 0.49 -14.80
N GLY A 315 3.94 0.39 -13.48
CA GLY A 315 4.90 -0.39 -12.70
C GLY A 315 4.61 -1.89 -12.71
N SER A 316 3.35 -2.28 -12.76
CA SER A 316 2.91 -3.68 -12.78
C SER A 316 1.49 -3.82 -13.31
N ASN A 317 1.23 -4.87 -14.08
CA ASN A 317 -0.14 -5.26 -14.44
C ASN A 317 -0.87 -5.80 -13.20
N TYR A 318 -1.38 -4.92 -12.34
CA TYR A 318 -2.14 -5.33 -11.16
C TYR A 318 -3.62 -5.62 -11.48
N LEU A 319 -4.10 -5.22 -12.67
CA LEU A 319 -5.49 -5.45 -13.08
C LEU A 319 -5.77 -6.94 -13.26
N CYS A 320 -4.86 -7.69 -13.90
CA CYS A 320 -4.93 -9.14 -14.09
C CYS A 320 -6.36 -9.61 -14.42
N HIS A 321 -6.85 -10.62 -13.70
CA HIS A 321 -8.15 -11.25 -13.90
C HIS A 321 -9.06 -10.96 -12.69
N PHE A 322 -10.38 -11.09 -12.77
CA PHE A 322 -11.19 -11.10 -13.97
C PHE A 322 -11.55 -9.67 -14.34
N GLU A 323 -11.77 -9.43 -15.62
CA GLU A 323 -12.23 -8.16 -16.14
C GLU A 323 -13.23 -8.34 -17.27
N ILE A 324 -14.09 -7.33 -17.43
CA ILE A 324 -14.90 -7.15 -18.64
C ILE A 324 -14.59 -5.80 -19.28
N MET A 325 -14.50 -5.81 -20.60
CA MET A 325 -14.14 -4.69 -21.45
C MET A 325 -15.27 -4.41 -22.45
N ARG A 326 -15.62 -3.14 -22.65
CA ARG A 326 -16.58 -2.76 -23.69
C ARG A 326 -16.04 -3.15 -25.06
N LYS A 327 -16.78 -4.02 -25.76
CA LYS A 327 -16.32 -4.64 -27.02
C LYS A 327 -16.02 -3.60 -28.10
N SER A 328 -16.81 -2.53 -28.18
CA SER A 328 -16.59 -1.48 -29.19
C SER A 328 -15.20 -0.83 -29.10
N ILE A 329 -14.65 -0.70 -27.89
CA ILE A 329 -13.28 -0.18 -27.69
C ILE A 329 -12.24 -1.25 -28.04
N VAL A 330 -12.49 -2.52 -27.68
CA VAL A 330 -11.62 -3.66 -28.07
C VAL A 330 -11.52 -3.75 -29.60
N ASP A 331 -12.63 -3.57 -30.30
CA ASP A 331 -12.69 -3.54 -31.77
C ASP A 331 -11.95 -2.31 -32.32
N GLU A 332 -12.11 -1.14 -31.72
CA GLU A 332 -11.41 0.09 -32.12
C GLU A 332 -9.88 -0.05 -32.04
N ILE A 333 -9.38 -0.69 -30.98
CA ILE A 333 -7.93 -0.89 -30.79
C ILE A 333 -7.38 -2.11 -31.53
N GLY A 334 -8.23 -2.88 -32.23
CA GLY A 334 -7.85 -4.01 -33.08
C GLY A 334 -7.49 -5.30 -32.33
N GLY A 335 -8.03 -5.52 -31.13
CA GLY A 335 -7.81 -6.75 -30.35
C GLY A 335 -6.37 -6.94 -29.85
N PHE A 336 -5.90 -8.20 -29.80
CA PHE A 336 -4.58 -8.58 -29.31
C PHE A 336 -3.50 -8.46 -30.39
N ARG A 337 -2.32 -8.00 -30.00
CA ARG A 337 -1.17 -7.85 -30.91
C ARG A 337 -0.26 -9.07 -30.81
N VAL A 338 0.08 -9.65 -31.97
CA VAL A 338 1.11 -10.69 -32.07
C VAL A 338 2.47 -10.10 -31.64
N GLY A 339 3.24 -10.89 -30.89
CA GLY A 339 4.55 -10.49 -30.38
C GLY A 339 4.55 -9.99 -28.93
N TYR A 340 3.40 -10.00 -28.25
CA TYR A 340 3.26 -9.68 -26.82
C TYR A 340 2.85 -10.91 -25.98
N GLU A 341 2.97 -12.11 -26.54
CA GLU A 341 2.63 -13.35 -25.84
C GLU A 341 3.34 -13.41 -24.46
N GLY A 342 2.61 -13.79 -23.41
CA GLY A 342 3.08 -13.74 -22.02
C GLY A 342 2.84 -12.40 -21.31
N ALA A 343 2.52 -11.33 -22.03
CA ALA A 343 2.06 -10.04 -21.48
C ALA A 343 0.96 -9.41 -22.34
N GLN A 344 0.22 -10.24 -23.09
CA GLN A 344 -0.76 -9.80 -24.07
C GLN A 344 -1.93 -9.06 -23.42
N ASP A 345 -2.32 -9.46 -22.20
CA ASP A 345 -3.38 -8.81 -21.42
C ASP A 345 -2.93 -7.42 -20.98
N TYR A 346 -1.68 -7.30 -20.55
CA TYR A 346 -1.12 -6.01 -20.17
C TYR A 346 -1.05 -5.03 -21.36
N ASP A 347 -0.68 -5.53 -22.55
CA ASP A 347 -0.69 -4.73 -23.78
C ASP A 347 -2.09 -4.23 -24.14
N ILE A 348 -3.10 -5.11 -24.12
CA ILE A 348 -4.46 -4.73 -24.49
C ILE A 348 -5.07 -3.79 -23.45
N PHE A 349 -4.83 -4.00 -22.15
CA PHE A 349 -5.34 -3.10 -21.10
C PHE A 349 -4.76 -1.69 -21.24
N LEU A 350 -3.45 -1.57 -21.48
CA LEU A 350 -2.83 -0.25 -21.69
C LEU A 350 -3.42 0.47 -22.91
N ARG A 351 -3.62 -0.24 -24.03
CA ARG A 351 -4.26 0.34 -25.23
C ARG A 351 -5.72 0.68 -25.02
N PHE A 352 -6.46 -0.16 -24.30
CA PHE A 352 -7.87 0.05 -23.98
C PHE A 352 -8.04 1.31 -23.13
N LEU A 353 -7.23 1.43 -22.07
CA LEU A 353 -7.31 2.54 -21.12
C LEU A 353 -6.91 3.89 -21.75
N GLU A 354 -6.16 3.88 -22.85
CA GLU A 354 -5.88 5.08 -23.68
C GLU A 354 -7.13 5.59 -24.44
N LYS A 355 -8.22 4.81 -24.50
CA LYS A 355 -9.48 5.12 -25.21
C LYS A 355 -10.66 5.44 -24.30
N THR A 356 -10.45 5.43 -22.99
CA THR A 356 -11.48 5.73 -22.00
C THR A 356 -10.95 6.69 -20.94
N THR A 357 -11.77 7.02 -19.95
CA THR A 357 -11.46 7.92 -18.84
C THR A 357 -11.51 7.18 -17.52
N ALA A 358 -10.80 7.70 -16.51
CA ALA A 358 -10.67 7.03 -15.21
C ALA A 358 -12.01 6.79 -14.50
N ASP A 359 -13.02 7.65 -14.71
CA ASP A 359 -14.38 7.53 -14.18
C ASP A 359 -15.23 6.44 -14.84
N ARG A 360 -14.78 5.93 -16.00
CA ARG A 360 -15.40 4.81 -16.73
C ARG A 360 -14.69 3.47 -16.44
N VAL A 361 -13.74 3.45 -15.51
CA VAL A 361 -13.06 2.26 -15.01
C VAL A 361 -13.54 1.96 -13.59
N TYR A 362 -13.99 0.74 -13.32
CA TYR A 362 -14.53 0.36 -12.03
C TYR A 362 -13.88 -0.90 -11.47
N HIS A 363 -13.61 -0.88 -10.17
CA HIS A 363 -13.07 -2.01 -9.43
C HIS A 363 -14.14 -2.61 -8.52
N ILE A 364 -14.36 -3.91 -8.62
CA ILE A 364 -15.20 -4.67 -7.69
C ILE A 364 -14.29 -5.34 -6.67
N PRO A 365 -14.24 -4.89 -5.41
CA PRO A 365 -13.36 -5.46 -4.37
C PRO A 365 -13.93 -6.78 -3.82
N LYS A 366 -14.21 -7.73 -4.71
CA LYS A 366 -14.69 -9.08 -4.42
C LYS A 366 -13.81 -10.05 -5.20
N ILE A 367 -13.48 -11.19 -4.57
CA ILE A 367 -12.72 -12.23 -5.24
C ILE A 367 -13.65 -13.01 -6.17
N LEU A 368 -13.61 -12.70 -7.46
CA LEU A 368 -14.52 -13.26 -8.46
C LEU A 368 -13.83 -14.17 -9.48
N TYR A 369 -12.53 -14.35 -9.36
CA TYR A 369 -11.69 -15.21 -10.20
C TYR A 369 -10.78 -16.08 -9.34
N HIS A 370 -10.62 -17.34 -9.71
CA HIS A 370 -9.78 -18.32 -9.03
C HIS A 370 -8.72 -18.88 -10.00
N TRP A 371 -7.51 -18.38 -9.87
CA TRP A 371 -6.37 -18.73 -10.72
C TRP A 371 -5.72 -20.04 -10.29
N ARG A 372 -5.80 -21.07 -11.12
CA ARG A 372 -5.31 -22.41 -10.79
C ARG A 372 -3.80 -22.52 -10.93
N MET A 373 -3.20 -23.15 -9.92
CA MET A 373 -1.76 -23.40 -9.88
C MET A 373 -1.39 -24.74 -10.52
N ILE A 374 -1.53 -24.88 -11.84
CA ILE A 374 -1.13 -26.11 -12.57
C ILE A 374 0.35 -26.09 -12.95
N GLU A 375 1.00 -27.25 -12.97
CA GLU A 375 2.36 -27.43 -13.50
C GLU A 375 2.45 -26.95 -14.97
N GLY A 376 3.38 -26.02 -15.26
CA GLY A 376 3.48 -25.35 -16.57
C GLY A 376 2.75 -24.00 -16.66
N SER A 377 1.83 -23.69 -15.75
CA SER A 377 1.21 -22.36 -15.64
C SER A 377 2.24 -21.30 -15.21
N THR A 378 2.03 -20.06 -15.62
CA THR A 378 2.75 -18.87 -15.09
C THR A 378 2.52 -18.71 -13.58
N ALA A 379 1.41 -19.24 -13.04
CA ALA A 379 1.17 -19.33 -11.61
C ALA A 379 2.15 -20.26 -10.88
N ALA A 380 2.72 -21.27 -11.57
CA ALA A 380 3.53 -22.33 -10.97
C ALA A 380 5.03 -22.31 -11.34
N THR A 381 5.41 -21.86 -12.55
CA THR A 381 6.77 -22.10 -13.09
C THR A 381 7.65 -20.84 -13.18
N ILE A 382 8.97 -21.01 -12.97
CA ILE A 382 9.98 -19.94 -12.93
C ILE A 382 10.56 -19.61 -14.33
N ASP A 383 10.61 -20.59 -15.24
CA ASP A 383 11.31 -20.47 -16.54
C ASP A 383 10.56 -19.63 -17.59
N SER A 384 9.24 -19.50 -17.49
CA SER A 384 8.41 -18.66 -18.37
C SER A 384 8.51 -17.15 -18.08
N LYS A 385 9.19 -16.76 -16.99
CA LYS A 385 9.15 -15.39 -16.45
C LYS A 385 10.03 -14.39 -17.21
N GLY A 386 11.16 -14.81 -17.80
CA GLY A 386 12.09 -13.88 -18.45
C GLY A 386 11.49 -13.20 -19.68
N TYR A 387 10.89 -13.99 -20.58
CA TYR A 387 10.27 -13.48 -21.81
C TYR A 387 9.02 -12.64 -21.52
N ALA A 388 8.12 -13.13 -20.65
CA ALA A 388 6.90 -12.42 -20.27
C ALA A 388 7.21 -11.04 -19.64
N VAL A 389 8.23 -10.98 -18.77
CA VAL A 389 8.66 -9.71 -18.16
C VAL A 389 9.14 -8.72 -19.23
N GLU A 390 9.95 -9.16 -20.19
CA GLU A 390 10.40 -8.30 -21.28
C GLU A 390 9.24 -7.85 -22.18
N LYS A 391 8.26 -8.73 -22.44
CA LYS A 391 7.05 -8.34 -23.19
C LYS A 391 6.20 -7.31 -22.45
N GLY A 392 6.08 -7.41 -21.13
CA GLY A 392 5.41 -6.37 -20.35
C GLY A 392 6.20 -5.05 -20.34
N ARG A 393 7.54 -5.09 -20.29
CA ARG A 393 8.37 -3.88 -20.44
C ARG A 393 8.11 -3.19 -21.78
N MET A 394 8.06 -3.98 -22.86
CA MET A 394 7.73 -3.49 -24.21
C MET A 394 6.31 -2.89 -24.26
N ALA A 395 5.32 -3.51 -23.62
CA ALA A 395 3.95 -3.02 -23.58
C ALA A 395 3.85 -1.62 -22.95
N VAL A 396 4.53 -1.41 -21.80
CA VAL A 396 4.61 -0.10 -21.13
C VAL A 396 5.31 0.93 -22.00
N GLU A 397 6.46 0.57 -22.56
CA GLU A 397 7.24 1.47 -23.40
C GLU A 397 6.46 1.91 -24.64
N ASP A 398 5.74 1.00 -25.28
CA ASP A 398 4.91 1.32 -26.44
C ASP A 398 3.66 2.13 -26.06
N SER A 399 3.09 1.92 -24.87
CA SER A 399 2.02 2.79 -24.34
C SER A 399 2.50 4.22 -24.15
N LEU A 400 3.71 4.41 -23.62
CA LEU A 400 4.28 5.75 -23.46
C LEU A 400 4.55 6.40 -24.83
N LYS A 401 5.06 5.64 -25.80
CA LYS A 401 5.23 6.10 -27.18
C LYS A 401 3.91 6.53 -27.83
N ARG A 402 2.84 5.73 -27.71
CA ARG A 402 1.51 6.07 -28.27
C ARG A 402 0.94 7.35 -27.66
N ARG A 403 1.21 7.60 -26.37
CA ARG A 403 0.84 8.82 -25.66
C ARG A 403 1.78 10.02 -25.95
N ASN A 404 2.77 9.85 -26.83
CA ASN A 404 3.82 10.84 -27.11
C ASN A 404 4.61 11.28 -25.87
N ILE A 405 4.77 10.37 -24.90
CA ILE A 405 5.54 10.61 -23.68
C ILE A 405 6.95 10.06 -23.89
N ASN A 406 7.95 10.95 -23.80
CA ASN A 406 9.35 10.56 -23.90
C ASN A 406 9.82 9.98 -22.55
N ALA A 407 10.06 8.67 -22.52
CA ALA A 407 10.47 7.97 -21.32
C ALA A 407 11.24 6.70 -21.67
N LYS A 408 12.03 6.22 -20.71
CA LYS A 408 12.72 4.93 -20.76
C LYS A 408 12.06 3.99 -19.75
N VAL A 409 11.79 2.75 -20.18
CA VAL A 409 11.25 1.71 -19.29
C VAL A 409 12.29 0.64 -19.06
N THR A 410 12.56 0.35 -17.79
CA THR A 410 13.48 -0.73 -17.40
C THR A 410 12.78 -1.75 -16.50
N VAL A 411 13.29 -2.97 -16.47
CA VAL A 411 12.85 -3.99 -15.51
C VAL A 411 13.59 -3.75 -14.20
N HIS A 412 12.88 -3.79 -13.08
CA HIS A 412 13.48 -3.70 -11.76
C HIS A 412 14.44 -4.89 -11.54
N PRO A 413 15.65 -4.69 -10.99
CA PRO A 413 16.70 -5.72 -10.95
C PRO A 413 16.37 -6.95 -10.07
N HIS A 414 15.35 -6.86 -9.21
CA HIS A 414 15.04 -7.89 -8.21
C HIS A 414 13.60 -8.40 -8.23
N VAL A 415 12.70 -7.75 -8.96
CA VAL A 415 11.28 -8.12 -9.03
C VAL A 415 10.79 -7.94 -10.47
N PRO A 416 9.79 -8.73 -10.92
CA PRO A 416 9.29 -8.70 -12.31
C PRO A 416 8.39 -7.48 -12.59
N TYR A 417 8.82 -6.30 -12.16
CA TYR A 417 8.09 -5.04 -12.26
C TYR A 417 8.93 -4.00 -13.00
N TYR A 418 8.31 -2.88 -13.34
CA TYR A 418 8.89 -1.89 -14.26
C TYR A 418 9.17 -0.57 -13.55
N LEU A 419 10.22 0.11 -14.02
CA LEU A 419 10.55 1.46 -13.63
C LEU A 419 10.43 2.35 -14.87
N VAL A 420 9.68 3.44 -14.75
CA VAL A 420 9.55 4.47 -15.79
C VAL A 420 10.42 5.66 -15.40
N GLU A 421 11.35 6.01 -16.28
CA GLU A 421 12.19 7.20 -16.21
C GLU A 421 11.74 8.18 -17.30
N TYR A 422 11.07 9.27 -16.91
CA TYR A 422 10.63 10.29 -17.85
C TYR A 422 11.79 11.18 -18.30
N LEU A 423 11.85 11.45 -19.61
CA LEU A 423 12.95 12.17 -20.26
C LEU A 423 12.46 13.50 -20.80
N TYR A 424 13.03 14.60 -20.32
CA TYR A 424 12.69 15.97 -20.72
C TYR A 424 13.91 16.70 -21.32
N LYS A 425 13.65 17.64 -22.22
CA LYS A 425 14.70 18.31 -23.02
C LYS A 425 15.53 19.30 -22.21
N ALA A 426 14.92 19.97 -21.24
CA ALA A 426 15.54 20.95 -20.38
C ALA A 426 15.10 20.69 -18.94
N GLU A 427 16.04 20.81 -18.00
CA GLU A 427 15.73 20.75 -16.56
C GLU A 427 14.84 21.94 -16.17
N PRO A 428 13.55 21.74 -15.80
CA PRO A 428 12.74 22.82 -15.26
C PRO A 428 13.32 23.34 -13.93
N MET A 429 13.00 24.57 -13.57
CA MET A 429 13.53 25.12 -12.31
C MET A 429 12.81 24.49 -11.10
N ILE A 430 13.57 23.97 -10.14
CA ILE A 430 13.04 23.41 -8.89
C ILE A 430 13.39 24.33 -7.70
N SER A 431 12.41 24.70 -6.88
CA SER A 431 12.66 25.37 -5.60
C SER A 431 12.50 24.38 -4.44
N ILE A 432 13.56 24.20 -3.67
CA ILE A 432 13.61 23.31 -2.50
C ILE A 432 13.40 24.17 -1.25
N VAL A 433 12.27 23.96 -0.58
CA VAL A 433 11.87 24.68 0.64
C VAL A 433 12.24 23.85 1.85
N ILE A 434 13.02 24.44 2.76
CA ILE A 434 13.48 23.78 3.99
C ILE A 434 13.13 24.66 5.20
N PRO A 435 12.09 24.33 5.98
CA PRO A 435 11.82 24.97 7.26
C PRO A 435 12.88 24.62 8.31
N THR A 436 13.34 25.59 9.10
CA THR A 436 14.30 25.35 10.18
C THR A 436 14.09 26.29 11.37
N LYS A 437 14.47 25.80 12.55
CA LYS A 437 14.62 26.56 13.80
C LYS A 437 15.76 25.94 14.61
N ASP A 438 16.85 26.67 14.80
CA ASP A 438 18.06 26.20 15.47
C ASP A 438 18.61 24.86 14.91
N TYR A 439 19.25 24.03 15.75
CA TYR A 439 19.82 22.71 15.38
C TYR A 439 20.68 22.76 14.10
N ALA A 440 21.74 23.57 14.15
CA ALA A 440 22.64 23.80 13.03
C ALA A 440 23.26 22.50 12.50
N ASP A 441 23.60 21.56 13.38
CA ASP A 441 24.17 20.26 13.03
C ASP A 441 23.21 19.40 12.18
N VAL A 442 21.93 19.36 12.55
CA VAL A 442 20.89 18.63 11.81
C VAL A 442 20.67 19.28 10.44
N THR A 443 20.48 20.60 10.42
CA THR A 443 20.29 21.36 9.17
C THR A 443 21.51 21.23 8.24
N GLU A 444 22.72 21.25 8.80
CA GLU A 444 23.95 21.08 8.02
C GLU A 444 24.04 19.69 7.39
N GLN A 445 23.61 18.62 8.08
CA GLN A 445 23.58 17.28 7.49
C GLN A 445 22.68 17.23 6.26
N CYS A 446 21.49 17.82 6.33
CA CYS A 446 20.57 17.95 5.20
C CYS A 446 21.22 18.74 4.05
N LEU A 447 21.64 19.99 4.31
CA LEU A 447 22.23 20.86 3.28
C LEU A 447 23.49 20.25 2.65
N LYS A 448 24.37 19.64 3.44
CA LYS A 448 25.57 18.99 2.94
C LYS A 448 25.21 17.86 1.97
N SER A 449 24.31 16.97 2.38
CA SER A 449 23.89 15.85 1.52
C SER A 449 23.18 16.34 0.25
N LEU A 450 22.37 17.40 0.36
CA LEU A 450 21.68 18.06 -0.75
C LEU A 450 22.68 18.56 -1.79
N PHE A 451 23.64 19.40 -1.40
CA PHE A 451 24.58 20.01 -2.34
C PHE A 451 25.67 19.05 -2.83
N GLU A 452 26.10 18.08 -2.02
CA GLU A 452 27.17 17.15 -2.40
C GLU A 452 26.69 15.96 -3.22
N LYS A 453 25.45 15.46 -3.01
CA LYS A 453 24.96 14.24 -3.66
C LYS A 453 24.00 14.52 -4.83
N THR A 454 23.28 15.64 -4.84
CA THR A 454 22.28 15.91 -5.88
C THR A 454 22.93 16.15 -7.24
N THR A 455 22.52 15.38 -8.26
CA THR A 455 23.08 15.49 -9.61
C THR A 455 22.41 16.58 -10.45
N TYR A 456 21.13 16.83 -10.21
CA TYR A 456 20.33 17.88 -10.88
C TYR A 456 20.95 19.26 -10.72
N LYS A 457 20.83 20.14 -11.73
CA LYS A 457 21.54 21.43 -11.74
C LYS A 457 20.62 22.64 -11.63
N ASN A 458 19.42 22.59 -12.22
CA ASN A 458 18.53 23.75 -12.23
C ASN A 458 17.64 23.84 -10.97
N TYR A 459 18.24 24.10 -9.81
CA TYR A 459 17.49 24.26 -8.56
C TYR A 459 17.96 25.44 -7.71
N GLU A 460 17.06 25.96 -6.88
CA GLU A 460 17.36 26.86 -5.76
C GLU A 460 16.96 26.24 -4.43
N VAL A 461 17.57 26.71 -3.36
CA VAL A 461 17.29 26.29 -1.98
C VAL A 461 16.85 27.51 -1.18
N ILE A 462 15.66 27.41 -0.59
CA ILE A 462 15.06 28.43 0.27
C ILE A 462 14.97 27.84 1.67
N LEU A 463 15.89 28.26 2.54
CA LEU A 463 15.88 27.90 3.94
C LEU A 463 14.99 28.91 4.71
N MET A 464 13.88 28.45 5.26
CA MET A 464 12.95 29.28 6.02
C MET A 464 13.33 29.26 7.49
N ASN A 465 13.87 30.37 7.99
CA ASN A 465 14.26 30.53 9.39
C ASN A 465 13.07 30.98 10.24
N ASN A 466 12.54 30.10 11.10
CA ASN A 466 11.46 30.45 12.03
C ASN A 466 12.00 30.76 13.44
N ASN A 467 12.37 32.03 13.66
CA ASN A 467 12.83 32.53 14.97
C ASN A 467 14.00 31.71 15.58
N SER A 468 15.04 31.39 14.80
CA SER A 468 16.26 30.81 15.38
C SER A 468 16.96 31.82 16.31
N GLU A 469 17.63 31.31 17.33
CA GLU A 469 18.28 32.11 18.39
C GLU A 469 19.77 31.77 18.55
N LYS A 470 20.21 30.57 18.12
CA LYS A 470 21.58 30.12 18.35
C LYS A 470 22.55 30.74 17.35
N LYS A 471 23.69 31.21 17.86
CA LYS A 471 24.79 31.77 17.03
C LYS A 471 25.24 30.77 15.96
N GLU A 472 25.37 29.49 16.34
CA GLU A 472 25.79 28.40 15.46
C GLU A 472 24.90 28.28 14.21
N THR A 473 23.61 28.55 14.35
CA THR A 473 22.62 28.50 13.27
C THR A 473 22.82 29.64 12.27
N PHE A 474 23.05 30.86 12.77
CA PHE A 474 23.36 32.00 11.89
C PHE A 474 24.73 31.87 11.22
N ASP A 475 25.72 31.31 11.92
CA ASP A 475 27.03 30.99 11.36
C ASP A 475 26.87 30.00 10.18
N LEU A 476 26.02 28.97 10.32
CA LEU A 476 25.68 28.03 9.25
C LEU A 476 25.01 28.74 8.06
N PHE A 477 24.06 29.63 8.33
CA PHE A 477 23.36 30.37 7.27
C PHE A 477 24.34 31.19 6.42
N ASN A 478 25.25 31.93 7.08
CA ASN A 478 26.26 32.73 6.38
C ASN A 478 27.22 31.85 5.58
N LYS A 479 27.68 30.74 6.18
CA LYS A 479 28.54 29.76 5.50
C LYS A 479 27.96 29.26 4.18
N TYR A 480 26.66 28.95 4.13
CA TYR A 480 26.03 28.45 2.90
C TYR A 480 25.67 29.57 1.91
N LYS A 481 25.28 30.76 2.39
CA LYS A 481 25.08 31.95 1.52
C LYS A 481 26.36 32.36 0.80
N GLU A 482 27.51 32.30 1.46
CA GLU A 482 28.80 32.62 0.86
C GLU A 482 29.30 31.53 -0.12
N LYS A 483 28.88 30.29 0.10
CA LYS A 483 29.36 29.13 -0.68
C LYS A 483 28.53 28.84 -1.93
N TYR A 484 27.24 29.16 -1.93
CA TYR A 484 26.30 28.75 -2.99
C TYR A 484 25.39 29.88 -3.43
N ASP A 485 25.48 30.27 -4.70
CA ASP A 485 24.67 31.35 -5.29
C ASP A 485 23.18 31.01 -5.39
N ASN A 486 22.85 29.72 -5.40
CA ASN A 486 21.48 29.22 -5.46
C ASN A 486 20.89 28.92 -4.07
N PHE A 487 21.50 29.41 -2.99
CA PHE A 487 21.01 29.28 -1.61
C PHE A 487 20.59 30.63 -1.04
N ARG A 488 19.39 30.70 -0.46
CA ARG A 488 18.97 31.87 0.31
C ARG A 488 18.22 31.49 1.58
N VAL A 489 18.21 32.43 2.52
CA VAL A 489 17.49 32.31 3.79
C VAL A 489 16.43 33.40 3.86
N ILE A 490 15.21 33.02 4.23
CA ILE A 490 14.08 33.93 4.44
C ILE A 490 13.61 33.79 5.89
N ASP A 491 13.43 34.91 6.57
CA ASP A 491 12.94 34.91 7.96
C ASP A 491 11.41 34.83 8.00
N ALA A 492 10.90 33.88 8.79
CA ALA A 492 9.50 33.68 9.11
C ALA A 492 9.26 34.08 10.58
N ASN A 493 9.24 35.39 10.85
CA ASN A 493 9.20 35.96 12.20
C ASN A 493 7.76 35.98 12.78
N TYR A 494 7.16 34.80 12.94
CA TYR A 494 5.85 34.59 13.57
C TYR A 494 5.81 33.26 14.32
N GLU A 495 4.76 33.00 15.11
CA GLU A 495 4.59 31.73 15.84
C GLU A 495 4.68 30.52 14.91
N PHE A 496 5.30 29.44 15.36
CA PHE A 496 5.56 28.27 14.52
C PHE A 496 4.27 27.70 13.93
N ASN A 497 4.24 27.63 12.60
CA ASN A 497 3.19 26.99 11.83
C ASN A 497 3.82 26.43 10.56
N TYR A 498 3.93 25.09 10.47
CA TYR A 498 4.62 24.42 9.38
C TYR A 498 3.99 24.74 8.03
N SER A 499 2.66 24.69 7.94
CA SER A 499 1.90 25.00 6.73
C SER A 499 2.16 26.43 6.27
N LYS A 500 2.05 27.41 7.16
CA LYS A 500 2.27 28.82 6.85
C LYS A 500 3.70 29.11 6.39
N ILE A 501 4.70 28.51 7.04
CA ILE A 501 6.11 28.65 6.66
C ILE A 501 6.34 28.15 5.23
N ASN A 502 5.80 26.97 4.90
CA ASN A 502 5.92 26.42 3.55
C ASN A 502 5.13 27.24 2.53
N ASN A 503 3.89 27.67 2.84
CA ASN A 503 3.08 28.53 1.96
C ASN A 503 3.84 29.81 1.60
N GLN A 504 4.40 30.52 2.60
CA GLN A 504 5.22 31.72 2.35
C GLN A 504 6.40 31.42 1.42
N ALA A 505 7.12 30.32 1.67
CA ALA A 505 8.27 29.94 0.85
C ALA A 505 7.88 29.64 -0.60
N VAL A 506 6.75 28.98 -0.82
CA VAL A 506 6.23 28.67 -2.16
C VAL A 506 5.83 29.93 -2.92
N HIS A 507 5.27 30.93 -2.24
CA HIS A 507 5.00 32.22 -2.87
C HIS A 507 6.30 32.88 -3.36
N GLU A 508 7.35 32.85 -2.55
CA GLU A 508 8.68 33.41 -2.87
C GLU A 508 9.49 32.56 -3.87
N ALA A 509 9.14 31.29 -4.04
CA ALA A 509 9.84 30.34 -4.91
C ALA A 509 9.82 30.77 -6.38
N LYS A 510 10.96 30.62 -7.08
CA LYS A 510 11.10 30.92 -8.51
C LYS A 510 10.87 29.70 -9.40
N GLY A 511 10.97 28.50 -8.83
CA GLY A 511 10.82 27.23 -9.51
C GLY A 511 9.40 26.97 -9.98
N GLU A 512 9.31 26.28 -11.11
CA GLU A 512 8.07 25.72 -11.65
C GLU A 512 7.59 24.54 -10.82
N TYR A 513 8.53 23.86 -10.16
CA TYR A 513 8.27 22.75 -9.25
C TYR A 513 8.80 23.07 -7.86
N ILE A 514 8.05 22.67 -6.86
CA ILE A 514 8.34 22.87 -5.45
C ILE A 514 8.70 21.52 -4.84
N VAL A 515 9.75 21.50 -4.03
CA VAL A 515 10.04 20.41 -3.09
C VAL A 515 9.90 20.91 -1.67
N LEU A 516 8.99 20.32 -0.90
CA LEU A 516 8.96 20.45 0.55
C LEU A 516 9.94 19.42 1.13
N LEU A 517 10.92 19.87 1.90
CA LEU A 517 11.95 19.01 2.47
C LEU A 517 12.21 19.38 3.93
N ASN A 518 12.10 18.39 4.83
CA ASN A 518 12.44 18.63 6.23
C ASN A 518 13.96 18.78 6.43
N ASN A 519 14.37 19.62 7.37
CA ASN A 519 15.78 19.90 7.66
C ASN A 519 16.55 18.73 8.31
N ASP A 520 15.86 17.67 8.73
CA ASP A 520 16.41 16.45 9.33
C ASP A 520 16.40 15.26 8.34
N THR A 521 16.45 15.55 7.04
CA THR A 521 16.60 14.56 5.97
C THR A 521 18.05 14.41 5.52
N GLU A 522 18.39 13.28 4.91
CA GLU A 522 19.68 13.07 4.25
C GLU A 522 19.48 12.36 2.90
N ILE A 523 19.98 12.96 1.82
CA ILE A 523 19.85 12.40 0.46
C ILE A 523 20.64 11.08 0.34
N ILE A 524 20.02 10.05 -0.25
CA ILE A 524 20.71 8.79 -0.61
C ILE A 524 20.79 8.68 -2.13
N THR A 525 19.67 8.80 -2.83
CA THR A 525 19.60 8.68 -4.30
C THR A 525 20.10 9.97 -4.98
N PRO A 526 21.22 9.96 -5.73
CA PRO A 526 21.82 11.20 -6.29
C PRO A 526 20.93 11.93 -7.31
N ASN A 527 20.22 11.19 -8.15
CA ASN A 527 19.35 11.71 -9.21
C ASN A 527 17.88 11.85 -8.77
N TRP A 528 17.60 11.96 -7.46
CA TRP A 528 16.25 12.03 -6.90
C TRP A 528 15.39 13.14 -7.53
N LEU A 529 15.89 14.37 -7.65
CA LEU A 529 15.15 15.48 -8.26
C LEU A 529 14.79 15.22 -9.72
N GLN A 530 15.72 14.64 -10.49
CA GLN A 530 15.50 14.30 -11.90
C GLN A 530 14.36 13.28 -12.06
N ILE A 531 14.36 12.26 -11.21
CA ILE A 531 13.30 11.25 -11.21
C ILE A 531 11.97 11.89 -10.78
N MET A 532 11.94 12.59 -9.64
CA MET A 532 10.71 13.16 -9.09
C MET A 532 10.05 14.16 -10.04
N VAL A 533 10.84 15.05 -10.68
CA VAL A 533 10.28 16.06 -11.58
C VAL A 533 9.72 15.44 -12.84
N GLY A 534 10.29 14.33 -13.32
CA GLY A 534 9.72 13.55 -14.41
C GLY A 534 8.27 13.10 -14.15
N TYR A 535 7.97 12.69 -12.92
CA TYR A 535 6.60 12.35 -12.50
C TYR A 535 5.75 13.59 -12.27
N ALA A 536 6.27 14.63 -11.61
CA ALA A 536 5.53 15.87 -11.33
C ALA A 536 5.14 16.64 -12.62
N MET A 537 5.89 16.45 -13.71
CA MET A 537 5.58 16.98 -15.04
C MET A 537 4.35 16.33 -15.68
N GLN A 538 3.92 15.15 -15.22
CA GLN A 538 2.75 14.50 -15.80
C GLN A 538 1.48 15.27 -15.42
N PRO A 539 0.59 15.60 -16.39
CA PRO A 539 -0.57 16.45 -16.12
C PRO A 539 -1.48 15.94 -14.99
N HIS A 540 -1.65 14.62 -14.89
CA HIS A 540 -2.51 13.97 -13.89
C HIS A 540 -1.87 13.80 -12.51
N ILE A 541 -0.57 14.02 -12.34
CA ILE A 541 0.13 13.83 -11.05
C ILE A 541 0.05 15.07 -10.17
N GLY A 542 -0.45 14.92 -8.94
CA GLY A 542 -0.47 15.96 -7.91
C GLY A 542 0.83 15.97 -7.12
N ALA A 543 0.92 15.14 -6.08
CA ALA A 543 2.08 15.03 -5.21
C ALA A 543 2.96 13.82 -5.56
N VAL A 544 4.29 14.02 -5.48
CA VAL A 544 5.31 12.99 -5.67
C VAL A 544 6.13 12.86 -4.40
N GLY A 545 6.05 11.70 -3.74
CA GLY A 545 6.82 11.37 -2.55
C GLY A 545 7.97 10.41 -2.83
N THR A 546 8.85 10.24 -1.85
CA THR A 546 9.98 9.30 -1.89
C THR A 546 9.93 8.31 -0.73
N LYS A 547 10.62 7.18 -0.83
CA LYS A 547 10.80 6.29 0.32
C LYS A 547 11.75 6.93 1.33
N LEU A 548 11.29 7.04 2.57
CA LEU A 548 12.10 7.53 3.69
C LEU A 548 12.51 6.36 4.58
N LEU A 549 13.78 6.37 4.98
CA LEU A 549 14.37 5.38 5.86
C LEU A 549 14.71 6.01 7.21
N TYR A 550 14.55 5.24 8.26
CA TYR A 550 15.21 5.53 9.53
C TYR A 550 16.73 5.28 9.41
N PRO A 551 17.55 5.87 10.31
CA PRO A 551 19.00 5.66 10.32
C PRO A 551 19.45 4.19 10.46
N ASP A 552 18.57 3.30 10.94
CA ASP A 552 18.83 1.87 11.06
C ASP A 552 18.51 1.06 9.78
N ASN A 553 18.27 1.74 8.65
CA ASN A 553 17.88 1.16 7.37
C ASN A 553 16.54 0.41 7.40
N THR A 554 15.62 0.82 8.26
CA THR A 554 14.22 0.40 8.19
C THR A 554 13.35 1.48 7.54
N VAL A 555 12.25 1.07 6.93
CA VAL A 555 11.31 1.98 6.26
C VAL A 555 10.56 2.83 7.29
N GLN A 556 10.53 4.13 7.03
CA GLN A 556 9.82 5.15 7.80
C GLN A 556 8.58 5.64 7.04
N HIS A 557 8.70 5.82 5.72
CA HIS A 557 7.61 6.17 4.83
C HIS A 557 7.79 5.50 3.46
N ALA A 558 6.69 5.04 2.88
CA ALA A 558 6.64 4.51 1.51
C ALA A 558 5.24 4.67 0.89
N GLY A 559 4.55 5.75 1.26
CA GLY A 559 3.12 5.99 1.05
C GLY A 559 2.35 6.12 2.37
N ILE A 560 1.16 6.72 2.30
CA ILE A 560 0.20 6.84 3.41
C ILE A 560 -1.14 6.24 2.99
N ILE A 561 -1.73 5.45 3.88
CA ILE A 561 -3.07 4.85 3.74
C ILE A 561 -4.01 5.55 4.71
N LEU A 562 -5.23 5.89 4.27
CA LEU A 562 -6.25 6.53 5.09
C LEU A 562 -6.98 5.52 5.99
N GLY A 563 -7.65 6.02 7.02
CA GLY A 563 -8.46 5.26 7.98
C GLY A 563 -7.66 4.50 9.03
N ILE A 564 -6.41 4.11 8.72
CA ILE A 564 -5.56 3.39 9.67
C ILE A 564 -5.22 4.29 10.86
N GLY A 565 -5.51 3.81 12.06
CA GLY A 565 -5.35 4.59 13.30
C GLY A 565 -6.35 5.74 13.43
N GLY A 566 -7.43 5.74 12.65
CA GLY A 566 -8.53 6.71 12.71
C GLY A 566 -8.47 7.85 11.70
N ILE A 567 -7.29 8.13 11.12
CA ILE A 567 -7.10 9.17 10.10
C ILE A 567 -6.26 8.64 8.95
N ALA A 568 -4.98 8.39 9.19
CA ALA A 568 -4.03 7.96 8.18
C ALA A 568 -2.75 7.43 8.84
N GLN A 569 -2.05 6.52 8.17
CA GLN A 569 -0.77 5.98 8.65
C GLN A 569 0.22 5.77 7.50
N HIS A 570 1.51 6.03 7.76
CA HIS A 570 2.60 5.65 6.87
C HIS A 570 2.64 4.12 6.73
N CYS A 571 2.71 3.62 5.50
CA CYS A 571 2.75 2.19 5.26
C CYS A 571 4.17 1.62 5.41
N PHE A 572 4.26 0.31 5.65
CA PHE A 572 5.52 -0.45 5.74
C PHE A 572 6.53 0.01 6.81
N ILE A 573 6.07 0.71 7.87
CA ILE A 573 6.94 1.07 9.00
C ILE A 573 7.68 -0.17 9.52
N ASP A 574 8.97 0.01 9.81
CA ASP A 574 9.90 -0.99 10.32
C ASP A 574 10.16 -2.18 9.36
N ASN A 575 9.71 -2.12 8.09
CA ASN A 575 10.16 -3.08 7.08
C ASN A 575 11.66 -2.85 6.81
N PRO A 576 12.45 -3.91 6.53
CA PRO A 576 13.82 -3.73 6.04
C PRO A 576 13.86 -2.88 4.76
N ARG A 577 14.95 -2.12 4.56
CA ARG A 577 15.18 -1.35 3.33
C ARG A 577 14.97 -2.18 2.05
N ASP A 578 15.48 -3.40 1.98
CA ASP A 578 15.43 -4.24 0.78
C ASP A 578 14.17 -5.13 0.69
N ASP A 579 13.15 -4.85 1.52
CA ASP A 579 11.87 -5.54 1.43
C ASP A 579 11.14 -5.12 0.15
N VAL A 580 10.55 -6.09 -0.55
CA VAL A 580 9.80 -5.84 -1.79
C VAL A 580 8.41 -5.26 -1.51
N GLY A 581 7.89 -5.47 -0.30
CA GLY A 581 6.57 -5.00 0.11
C GLY A 581 5.42 -5.71 -0.60
N PHE A 582 4.19 -5.42 -0.16
CA PHE A 582 2.96 -6.00 -0.69
C PHE A 582 2.87 -5.78 -2.21
N TYR A 583 2.91 -6.86 -3.01
CA TYR A 583 2.92 -6.81 -4.48
C TYR A 583 3.94 -5.83 -5.08
N GLY A 584 5.16 -5.78 -4.54
CA GLY A 584 6.22 -4.92 -5.07
C GLY A 584 6.10 -3.44 -4.72
N ARG A 585 5.13 -3.06 -3.89
CA ARG A 585 4.88 -1.66 -3.51
C ARG A 585 6.09 -0.95 -2.89
N LEU A 586 7.08 -1.66 -2.33
CA LEU A 586 8.32 -1.05 -1.82
C LEU A 586 9.45 -0.98 -2.85
N SER A 587 9.27 -1.53 -4.05
CA SER A 587 10.29 -1.61 -5.11
C SER A 587 10.01 -0.66 -6.28
N VAL A 588 8.75 -0.42 -6.62
CA VAL A 588 8.36 0.40 -7.78
C VAL A 588 7.48 1.59 -7.38
N PRO A 589 7.34 2.61 -8.24
CA PRO A 589 6.37 3.68 -8.07
C PRO A 589 4.96 3.13 -7.86
N PHE A 590 4.22 3.72 -6.92
CA PHE A 590 2.85 3.30 -6.65
C PHE A 590 2.01 4.51 -6.25
N ASN A 591 0.77 4.58 -6.77
CA ASN A 591 -0.19 5.59 -6.37
C ASN A 591 -0.70 5.32 -4.94
N TYR A 592 -0.81 6.39 -4.16
CA TYR A 592 -1.30 6.37 -2.78
C TYR A 592 -2.24 7.55 -2.55
N SER A 593 -3.04 7.49 -1.49
CA SER A 593 -3.89 8.62 -1.14
C SER A 593 -3.07 9.82 -0.67
N ALA A 594 -1.98 9.59 0.05
CA ALA A 594 -1.07 10.65 0.45
C ALA A 594 0.40 10.22 0.48
N VAL A 595 1.28 11.22 0.39
CA VAL A 595 2.71 11.14 0.68
C VAL A 595 3.10 12.24 1.67
N THR A 596 4.18 12.03 2.43
CA THR A 596 4.54 12.96 3.49
C THR A 596 5.30 14.19 3.00
N ALA A 597 5.05 15.35 3.63
CA ALA A 597 5.79 16.58 3.34
C ALA A 597 7.25 16.57 3.85
N ALA A 598 7.71 15.50 4.50
CA ALA A 598 9.13 15.36 4.82
C ALA A 598 10.02 15.30 3.57
N CYS A 599 9.48 14.80 2.45
CA CYS A 599 10.02 14.98 1.10
C CYS A 599 8.86 14.81 0.09
N LEU A 600 8.37 15.93 -0.43
CA LEU A 600 7.23 15.98 -1.37
C LEU A 600 7.53 16.96 -2.50
N MET A 601 7.39 16.52 -3.75
CA MET A 601 7.44 17.39 -4.93
C MET A 601 6.05 17.59 -5.54
N VAL A 602 5.79 18.80 -6.03
CA VAL A 602 4.55 19.18 -6.70
C VAL A 602 4.80 20.36 -7.64
N SER A 603 4.06 20.48 -8.74
CA SER A 603 4.13 21.69 -9.56
C SER A 603 3.60 22.90 -8.78
N LYS A 604 4.26 24.05 -8.90
CA LYS A 604 3.83 25.28 -8.22
C LYS A 604 2.41 25.68 -8.58
N GLU A 605 2.00 25.47 -9.84
CA GLU A 605 0.63 25.72 -10.30
C GLU A 605 -0.40 24.92 -9.50
N LYS A 606 -0.28 23.58 -9.46
CA LYS A 606 -1.19 22.70 -8.70
C LYS A 606 -1.17 23.00 -7.20
N TYR A 607 -0.02 23.37 -6.63
CA TYR A 607 0.07 23.78 -5.23
C TYR A 607 -0.80 25.00 -4.95
N LEU A 608 -0.73 26.02 -5.81
CA LEU A 608 -1.51 27.25 -5.68
C LEU A 608 -2.99 27.01 -5.98
N GLU A 609 -3.32 26.13 -6.93
CA GLU A 609 -4.69 25.78 -7.29
C GLU A 609 -5.50 25.24 -6.10
N VAL A 610 -4.85 24.42 -5.24
CA VAL A 610 -5.47 23.87 -4.03
C VAL A 610 -5.31 24.74 -2.79
N ASN A 611 -4.82 25.98 -2.95
CA ASN A 611 -4.52 26.92 -1.87
C ASN A 611 -3.48 26.40 -0.85
N GLY A 612 -2.51 25.60 -1.31
CA GLY A 612 -1.39 25.13 -0.50
C GLY A 612 -1.79 24.32 0.74
N LEU A 613 -0.88 24.29 1.71
CA LEU A 613 -1.08 23.59 2.99
C LEU A 613 -2.08 24.35 3.87
N GLU A 614 -2.95 23.61 4.56
CA GLU A 614 -3.92 24.20 5.49
C GLU A 614 -3.24 24.78 6.73
N GLU A 615 -3.36 26.10 6.93
CA GLU A 615 -2.69 26.80 8.03
C GLU A 615 -3.32 26.53 9.39
N GLN A 616 -4.55 26.00 9.45
CA GLN A 616 -5.13 25.48 10.70
C GLN A 616 -4.43 24.19 11.17
N LEU A 617 -3.83 23.43 10.24
CA LEU A 617 -3.04 22.24 10.51
C LEU A 617 -1.57 22.62 10.68
N GLN A 618 -1.23 23.16 11.85
CA GLN A 618 0.09 23.72 12.12
C GLN A 618 1.19 22.68 12.17
N VAL A 619 0.88 21.44 12.58
CA VAL A 619 1.88 20.41 12.87
C VAL A 619 1.55 19.05 12.27
N ALA A 620 0.37 18.49 12.58
CA ALA A 620 -0.04 17.18 12.11
C ALA A 620 -1.01 17.29 10.92
N PHE A 621 -1.00 16.25 10.08
CA PHE A 621 -1.94 16.02 8.97
C PHE A 621 -2.00 17.09 7.88
N ASN A 622 -1.18 18.14 7.91
CA ASN A 622 -1.12 19.14 6.83
C ASN A 622 -0.76 18.52 5.48
N ASP A 623 0.14 17.55 5.47
CA ASP A 623 0.51 16.79 4.28
C ASP A 623 -0.64 15.90 3.81
N VAL A 624 -1.34 15.23 4.72
CA VAL A 624 -2.55 14.45 4.41
C VAL A 624 -3.62 15.34 3.78
N ASP A 625 -4.01 16.45 4.40
CA ASP A 625 -5.00 17.40 3.84
C ASP A 625 -4.59 17.90 2.46
N PHE A 626 -3.32 18.29 2.27
CA PHE A 626 -2.82 18.76 0.98
C PHE A 626 -2.93 17.71 -0.12
N ASN A 627 -2.55 16.47 0.17
CA ASN A 627 -2.68 15.36 -0.76
C ASN A 627 -4.16 15.08 -1.09
N LEU A 628 -5.06 15.14 -0.10
CA LEU A 628 -6.50 14.94 -0.32
C LEU A 628 -7.13 16.06 -1.15
N LYS A 629 -6.72 17.32 -0.97
CA LYS A 629 -7.13 18.42 -1.86
C LYS A 629 -6.74 18.16 -3.32
N LEU A 630 -5.54 17.63 -3.56
CA LEU A 630 -5.10 17.26 -4.91
C LEU A 630 -5.95 16.12 -5.49
N LEU A 631 -6.27 15.09 -4.69
CA LEU A 631 -7.16 14.01 -5.13
C LEU A 631 -8.57 14.51 -5.45
N ASP A 632 -9.13 15.39 -4.63
CA ASP A 632 -10.47 15.97 -4.82
C ASP A 632 -10.56 16.81 -6.11
N LYS A 633 -9.43 17.40 -6.55
CA LYS A 633 -9.27 18.04 -7.87
C LYS A 633 -9.13 17.07 -9.04
N GLY A 634 -9.04 15.76 -8.79
CA GLY A 634 -8.89 14.74 -9.81
C GLY A 634 -7.44 14.38 -10.14
N TYR A 635 -6.46 14.87 -9.38
CA TYR A 635 -5.06 14.44 -9.52
C TYR A 635 -4.79 13.10 -8.82
N TYR A 636 -3.64 12.51 -9.14
CA TYR A 636 -3.12 11.30 -8.50
C TYR A 636 -1.84 11.62 -7.72
N ASN A 637 -1.73 11.10 -6.49
CA ASN A 637 -0.47 11.16 -5.74
C ASN A 637 0.31 9.86 -5.94
N ILE A 638 1.64 9.93 -5.87
CA ILE A 638 2.52 8.79 -6.13
C ILE A 638 3.72 8.78 -5.18
N CYS A 639 4.11 7.60 -4.69
CA CYS A 639 5.34 7.41 -3.93
C CYS A 639 6.37 6.64 -4.75
N LEU A 640 7.55 7.23 -4.94
CA LEU A 640 8.65 6.66 -5.72
C LEU A 640 9.56 5.83 -4.80
N ASN A 641 9.21 4.57 -4.61
CA ASN A 641 9.89 3.74 -3.59
C ASN A 641 11.30 3.26 -3.95
N HIS A 642 11.76 3.56 -5.17
CA HIS A 642 13.15 3.39 -5.63
C HIS A 642 14.00 4.66 -5.42
N VAL A 643 13.41 5.77 -4.99
CA VAL A 643 14.10 7.00 -4.61
C VAL A 643 14.13 7.08 -3.09
N GLU A 644 15.33 7.12 -2.51
CA GLU A 644 15.53 6.96 -1.08
C GLU A 644 16.22 8.17 -0.43
N LEU A 645 15.73 8.54 0.74
CA LEU A 645 16.35 9.48 1.67
C LEU A 645 16.31 8.89 3.09
N TYR A 646 17.22 9.30 3.97
CA TYR A 646 17.01 9.14 5.40
C TYR A 646 16.15 10.27 5.95
N HIS A 647 15.33 9.97 6.95
CA HIS A 647 14.63 10.95 7.77
C HIS A 647 14.94 10.64 9.24
N HIS A 648 15.58 11.59 9.92
CA HIS A 648 16.06 11.41 11.29
C HIS A 648 15.00 11.70 12.37
N GLU A 649 13.76 11.97 11.94
CA GLU A 649 12.49 12.18 12.64
C GLU A 649 12.55 12.67 14.11
N SER A 650 11.93 13.83 14.35
CA SER A 650 11.66 14.38 15.69
C SER A 650 12.89 14.68 16.54
N LYS A 651 14.10 14.67 15.98
CA LYS A 651 15.34 15.08 16.68
C LYS A 651 15.27 16.52 17.20
N SER A 652 14.65 17.43 16.43
CA SER A 652 14.54 18.85 16.79
C SER A 652 13.28 19.20 17.59
N ARG A 653 12.20 18.40 17.48
CA ARG A 653 10.85 18.78 17.97
C ARG A 653 10.28 17.93 19.11
N GLY A 654 10.64 16.65 19.20
CA GLY A 654 10.01 15.66 20.08
C GLY A 654 8.59 15.24 19.65
N ASP A 655 8.01 14.26 20.34
CA ASP A 655 6.70 13.64 20.05
C ASP A 655 5.54 14.35 20.78
N ASP A 656 4.49 14.70 20.03
CA ASP A 656 3.33 15.47 20.50
C ASP A 656 2.30 14.65 21.29
N THR A 657 2.43 13.31 21.28
CA THR A 657 1.47 12.39 21.91
C THR A 657 1.89 11.89 23.30
N VAL A 658 3.10 12.25 23.75
CA VAL A 658 3.72 11.68 24.96
C VAL A 658 3.07 12.20 26.25
N ASP A 659 2.59 13.44 26.26
CA ASP A 659 1.92 14.06 27.40
C ASP A 659 0.51 14.53 27.02
N THR A 660 -0.48 13.76 27.45
CA THR A 660 -1.91 13.99 27.14
C THR A 660 -2.49 15.24 27.79
N ASN A 661 -1.79 15.86 28.74
CA ASN A 661 -2.20 17.13 29.35
C ASN A 661 -1.51 18.35 28.69
N SER A 662 -0.58 18.12 27.76
CA SER A 662 0.17 19.18 27.11
C SER A 662 -0.67 19.97 26.10
N ALA A 663 -0.27 21.21 25.85
CA ALA A 663 -0.84 22.02 24.76
C ALA A 663 -0.62 21.37 23.37
N LYS A 664 0.48 20.62 23.21
CA LYS A 664 0.80 19.86 21.99
C LYS A 664 -0.24 18.77 21.71
N TYR A 665 -0.63 18.03 22.74
CA TYR A 665 -1.67 17.00 22.60
C TYR A 665 -3.05 17.61 22.30
N ARG A 666 -3.43 18.72 22.97
CA ARG A 666 -4.68 19.42 22.65
C ARG A 666 -4.74 19.89 21.21
N ARG A 667 -3.65 20.46 20.68
CA ARG A 667 -3.55 20.82 19.25
C ARG A 667 -3.69 19.59 18.36
N PHE A 668 -2.97 18.50 18.67
CA PHE A 668 -3.06 17.26 17.89
C PHE A 668 -4.50 16.73 17.79
N VAL A 669 -5.26 16.78 18.89
CA VAL A 669 -6.69 16.42 18.90
C VAL A 669 -7.51 17.35 18.00
N GLN A 670 -7.29 18.67 18.07
CA GLN A 670 -7.99 19.64 17.21
C GLN A 670 -7.69 19.43 15.71
N GLU A 671 -6.42 19.20 15.36
CA GLU A 671 -5.99 18.91 13.99
C GLU A 671 -6.56 17.58 13.48
N HIS A 672 -6.63 16.57 14.36
CA HIS A 672 -7.29 15.30 14.07
C HIS A 672 -8.79 15.48 13.79
N ASP A 673 -9.50 16.24 14.64
CA ASP A 673 -10.94 16.48 14.47
C ASP A 673 -11.24 17.27 13.19
N TYR A 674 -10.39 18.26 12.85
CA TYR A 674 -10.47 18.97 11.56
C TYR A 674 -10.46 18.00 10.37
N ILE A 675 -9.53 17.04 10.35
CA ILE A 675 -9.44 16.08 9.24
C ILE A 675 -10.68 15.18 9.19
N LYS A 676 -11.20 14.72 10.34
CA LYS A 676 -12.43 13.92 10.37
C LYS A 676 -13.62 14.70 9.83
N ASP A 677 -13.80 15.93 10.29
CA ASP A 677 -14.94 16.75 9.91
C ASP A 677 -14.91 17.09 8.42
N LYS A 678 -13.73 17.38 7.87
CA LYS A 678 -13.57 17.76 6.46
C LYS A 678 -13.53 16.57 5.51
N TRP A 679 -12.77 15.53 5.84
CA TRP A 679 -12.41 14.43 4.94
C TRP A 679 -12.98 13.07 5.34
N GLY A 680 -13.83 12.99 6.38
CA GLY A 680 -14.35 11.74 6.94
C GLY A 680 -14.95 10.79 5.90
N TYR A 681 -15.54 11.31 4.83
CA TYR A 681 -16.10 10.52 3.72
C TYR A 681 -15.04 9.76 2.89
N MET A 682 -13.80 10.26 2.83
CA MET A 682 -12.67 9.61 2.15
C MET A 682 -11.90 8.65 3.07
N LEU A 683 -11.86 8.90 4.38
CA LEU A 683 -10.97 8.17 5.30
C LEU A 683 -11.23 6.66 5.32
N TYR A 684 -12.47 6.23 5.07
CA TYR A 684 -12.87 4.82 5.09
C TYR A 684 -13.08 4.22 3.70
N ASN A 685 -12.78 4.98 2.64
CA ASN A 685 -12.90 4.59 1.24
C ASN A 685 -11.63 5.01 0.47
N ASP A 686 -10.45 4.62 0.97
CA ASP A 686 -9.17 4.92 0.33
C ASP A 686 -9.06 4.15 -1.01
N ARG A 687 -9.09 4.88 -2.12
CA ARG A 687 -9.03 4.33 -3.49
C ARG A 687 -7.82 3.42 -3.73
N PHE A 688 -6.72 3.63 -2.99
CA PHE A 688 -5.47 2.89 -3.20
C PHE A 688 -5.25 1.77 -2.17
N TYR A 689 -6.25 1.53 -1.31
CA TYR A 689 -6.26 0.49 -0.29
C TYR A 689 -7.56 -0.32 -0.33
N ASN A 690 -7.42 -1.63 -0.58
CA ASN A 690 -8.57 -2.51 -0.73
C ASN A 690 -9.39 -2.59 0.58
N PRO A 691 -10.73 -2.46 0.54
CA PRO A 691 -11.57 -2.46 1.73
C PRO A 691 -11.61 -3.80 2.48
N ASN A 692 -11.17 -4.90 1.85
CA ASN A 692 -11.05 -6.21 2.50
C ASN A 692 -9.84 -6.29 3.45
N LEU A 693 -8.93 -5.32 3.39
CA LEU A 693 -7.77 -5.23 4.29
C LEU A 693 -8.11 -4.44 5.56
N SER A 694 -7.47 -4.83 6.66
CA SER A 694 -7.71 -4.23 7.98
C SER A 694 -7.31 -2.75 8.03
N LEU A 695 -8.13 -1.93 8.70
CA LEU A 695 -7.77 -0.58 9.10
C LEU A 695 -7.06 -0.51 10.46
N LYS A 696 -6.82 -1.66 11.13
CA LYS A 696 -6.02 -1.70 12.36
C LYS A 696 -4.53 -1.75 12.08
N LYS A 697 -4.16 -2.31 10.93
CA LYS A 697 -2.77 -2.41 10.47
C LYS A 697 -2.74 -2.60 8.95
N ALA A 698 -1.81 -1.92 8.29
CA ALA A 698 -1.68 -2.00 6.84
C ALA A 698 -1.36 -3.43 6.35
N PHE A 699 -2.02 -3.84 5.26
CA PHE A 699 -1.78 -5.08 4.50
C PHE A 699 -1.89 -6.36 5.34
N VAL A 700 -2.84 -6.40 6.27
CA VAL A 700 -3.24 -7.62 6.98
C VAL A 700 -4.75 -7.77 6.96
N LEU A 701 -5.23 -8.99 7.17
CA LEU A 701 -6.65 -9.24 7.43
C LEU A 701 -6.97 -9.03 8.91
N ASP A 702 -8.21 -8.65 9.20
CA ASP A 702 -8.68 -8.56 10.58
C ASP A 702 -8.69 -9.94 11.25
N LYS A 703 -8.03 -10.02 12.40
CA LYS A 703 -8.09 -11.17 13.31
C LYS A 703 -9.10 -10.77 14.38
N ASP A 704 -10.27 -11.40 14.39
CA ASP A 704 -11.39 -11.03 15.28
C ASP A 704 -11.01 -10.81 16.78
#